data_AF-A0AAD4UE14-F1
#
_entry.id   AF-A0AAD4UE14-F1
#
_cell.length_a   1.000
_cell.length_b   1.000
_cell.length_c   1.000
_cell.angle_alpha   90.00
_cell.angle_beta   90.00
_cell.angle_gamma   90.00
#
_symmetry.space_group_name_H-M   'P 1'
#
loop_
_entity.id
_entity.type
_entity.pdbx_description
1 polymer ?
#
loop_
_entity_poly.entity_id
_entity_poly.type
_entity_poly.pdbx_seq_one_letter_code
_entity_poly.pdbx_strand_id
1 'polypeptide(L)'
;MATTPAAAFEALMDGVTSWEVPEDPVPSELLLIGEAAFPVMVNDKGQVLIAASFYGRGRLVVVSHEGYLLDAGLAPFLLNAVRWLSPSPGAPVGVHPSLASLAHILEGSGAEAQVHPEPAEPLEVYCISAYDDTMTAELIQFVKRGGGLLIGGQAWYWASQHGSDKVLSKFPGNQVTSVAGVYFTDTCGDKGCFKVSKKVPKIPLQVRCGEDLRKDQQQLLEGISELDIGTRGLPSQLLVHGALAFPLGLDASLRCFLAAARYGQGRVVLAAHEGMLFAPSLEPFLLNAVRWLAKGQTGKVGVNTSLDKLHTLLVERGLECSLEPHLTSDVSIYCCTAYSDKEAKQLQEFVAEGGGLLIGGHAWWWASQNPGRSTLADFPGNVILNSFGLSILPWTLAPGCFPVPSADSLNYHFRKALSEFQANLNLEGGNLEKNWLSKLRVDGAAFLQIPAEGVPAYASLHRLLRKQLRLSGLPAVSPENPVASDSCEAVVLCLATELARSGTDCSELAQELGAWSCGSNLCPSEHTVEIDARNPSDDTWMSTGLYLPNGQLTEVSLCEAAACTGLKLQIGCHTDDLMSASKLSRAPVVTHQCCMDRTEQSVSNLWGGLLYVIVPTGCNLGPMSITIKRAVPAPYYKLGETSLEAWRSCIQESPAPWGELATDNIILTVPTADLRTLEDPEPLLRLWDEMMEAIARLAAQPFPFRRPERIVADVQISAGWMHSGYPIMCHLESVQELINEKLIRTKGLWGPVHELGHNQQREEWELPPHTTEATCNLWSVYVHETVLGIPRAQAHPALSPPERENRIKTHLEKGAPLCDWEVWTALETYLQLQEAFGWEPFTQLFAEYQTLSDIPRDNPGKMNLWLALNKPLISSSQKLSDSPGGLWEPFTQLFAEYQTLSDIPRDNPGKMNLWDPLKYALLLTIRGILAVASLTLAIALGIPRECLWTWTGGCMASPSNATLPRGFLLQGFAEFPHLRPALFLLLLALHLATLSGNLLILLAVASTTSRPPMHLFLCQLSAIELGYTLVVVPRTLADLASPSLGRGSPISFLGCAVQMQMFVALGGAECFLLATMAYDRYVAICHPLRYAGVVTPGLCARLALACCLGGLAVSVGLTVAVFHLPFCGSRLLVHFFCDITALLHLACTRSYAEELPLLGACLLLLLLPSMLILASYGAIAGALRRLRSSRGRFKAVSTCASHLTVTFLHYGCATFMIRRRQRPSSQIGAGELSFFWEPKEFL
;
A
#
# COMPACT_ATOMS: atom_id res chain seq x y z
N MET A 1 -37.69 19.98 25.24
CA MET A 1 -38.06 19.48 23.89
C MET A 1 -37.08 18.40 23.48
N ALA A 2 -37.48 17.50 22.58
CA ALA A 2 -36.60 16.46 22.06
C ALA A 2 -35.52 17.04 21.14
N THR A 3 -34.26 16.93 21.56
CA THR A 3 -33.08 17.40 20.80
C THR A 3 -32.34 16.29 20.08
N THR A 4 -32.55 15.02 20.44
CA THR A 4 -31.94 13.87 19.77
C THR A 4 -32.91 13.29 18.72
N PRO A 5 -32.40 12.73 17.60
CA PRO A 5 -33.23 12.06 16.59
C PRO A 5 -34.12 10.93 17.15
N ALA A 6 -33.67 10.24 18.20
CA ALA A 6 -34.46 9.20 18.86
C ALA A 6 -35.69 9.77 19.60
N ALA A 7 -35.49 10.78 20.46
CA ALA A 7 -36.59 11.41 21.18
C ALA A 7 -37.50 12.23 20.23
N ALA A 8 -36.96 12.75 19.13
CA ALA A 8 -37.73 13.42 18.09
C ALA A 8 -38.65 12.43 17.35
N PHE A 9 -38.13 11.26 16.99
CA PHE A 9 -38.93 10.17 16.45
C PHE A 9 -40.02 9.68 17.42
N GLU A 10 -39.71 9.55 18.71
CA GLU A 10 -40.71 9.19 19.73
C GLU A 10 -41.83 10.24 19.83
N ALA A 11 -41.50 11.54 19.81
CA ALA A 11 -42.48 12.63 19.80
C ALA A 11 -43.34 12.69 18.52
N LEU A 12 -42.78 12.33 17.37
CA LEU A 12 -43.50 12.25 16.09
C LEU A 12 -44.47 11.06 16.03
N MET A 13 -44.10 9.94 16.66
CA MET A 13 -44.86 8.68 16.62
C MET A 13 -45.81 8.47 17.82
N ASP A 14 -45.97 9.45 18.72
CA ASP A 14 -46.82 9.30 19.90
C ASP A 14 -48.28 9.01 19.53
N GLY A 15 -48.86 7.95 20.11
CA GLY A 15 -50.20 7.47 19.76
C GLY A 15 -50.39 6.92 18.33
N VAL A 16 -49.40 6.97 17.43
CA VAL A 16 -49.52 6.49 16.04
C VAL A 16 -49.41 4.96 16.01
N THR A 17 -50.54 4.26 15.93
CA THR A 17 -50.60 2.78 15.96
C THR A 17 -50.71 2.12 14.57
N SER A 18 -51.18 2.85 13.58
CA SER A 18 -51.38 2.43 12.19
C SER A 18 -50.96 3.55 11.23
N TRP A 19 -50.68 3.19 9.98
CA TRP A 19 -50.47 4.13 8.88
C TRP A 19 -51.64 3.99 7.90
N GLU A 20 -52.67 4.81 8.07
CA GLU A 20 -53.84 4.85 7.19
C GLU A 20 -53.53 5.79 6.03
N VAL A 21 -52.78 5.25 5.05
CA VAL A 21 -52.27 5.97 3.88
C VAL A 21 -53.22 5.78 2.70
N PRO A 22 -53.62 6.84 1.98
CA PRO A 22 -54.51 6.73 0.82
C PRO A 22 -53.90 5.93 -0.33
N GLU A 23 -54.74 5.19 -1.06
CA GLU A 23 -54.31 4.32 -2.17
C GLU A 23 -53.89 5.08 -3.43
N ASP A 24 -54.40 6.29 -3.68
CA ASP A 24 -54.13 7.04 -4.93
C ASP A 24 -52.74 7.72 -4.99
N PRO A 25 -52.27 8.45 -3.96
CA PRO A 25 -50.96 9.15 -3.99
C PRO A 25 -49.75 8.22 -4.19
N VAL A 26 -48.92 8.51 -5.19
CA VAL A 26 -47.70 7.74 -5.52
C VAL A 26 -46.46 8.50 -5.01
N PRO A 27 -45.86 8.13 -3.88
CA PRO A 27 -44.78 8.91 -3.28
C PRO A 27 -43.47 8.87 -4.09
N SER A 28 -42.58 9.84 -3.87
CA SER A 28 -41.15 9.69 -4.15
C SER A 28 -40.45 8.89 -3.04
N GLU A 29 -39.24 8.39 -3.32
CA GLU A 29 -38.29 8.05 -2.25
C GLU A 29 -37.55 9.31 -1.75
N LEU A 30 -37.15 9.32 -0.48
CA LEU A 30 -36.33 10.37 0.13
C LEU A 30 -34.89 9.91 0.33
N LEU A 31 -33.93 10.67 -0.20
CA LEU A 31 -32.51 10.52 0.05
C LEU A 31 -32.11 11.35 1.29
N LEU A 32 -31.51 10.69 2.28
CA LEU A 32 -31.01 11.32 3.51
C LEU A 32 -29.48 11.29 3.52
N ILE A 33 -28.86 12.48 3.58
CA ILE A 33 -27.40 12.64 3.69
C ILE A 33 -26.96 13.50 4.89
N GLY A 34 -27.84 14.36 5.41
CA GLY A 34 -27.50 15.27 6.51
C GLY A 34 -27.28 14.56 7.83
N GLU A 35 -26.35 15.06 8.64
CA GLU A 35 -26.00 14.47 9.93
C GLU A 35 -27.17 14.44 10.94
N ALA A 36 -28.12 15.36 10.81
CA ALA A 36 -29.31 15.45 11.64
C ALA A 36 -30.56 14.77 11.03
N ALA A 37 -30.47 14.24 9.80
CA ALA A 37 -31.61 13.70 9.06
C ALA A 37 -31.92 12.25 9.46
N PHE A 38 -33.18 11.95 9.76
CA PHE A 38 -33.64 10.60 10.13
C PHE A 38 -34.97 10.22 9.46
N PRO A 39 -35.18 8.93 9.16
CA PRO A 39 -36.42 8.43 8.61
C PRO A 39 -37.50 8.35 9.69
N VAL A 40 -38.75 8.53 9.28
CA VAL A 40 -39.95 8.45 10.13
C VAL A 40 -40.89 7.35 9.60
N MET A 41 -41.29 7.44 8.33
CA MET A 41 -42.05 6.40 7.63
C MET A 41 -41.18 5.74 6.55
N VAL A 42 -41.13 4.41 6.58
CA VAL A 42 -40.37 3.57 5.64
C VAL A 42 -41.25 2.40 5.21
N ASN A 43 -41.24 2.06 3.92
CA ASN A 43 -42.04 0.96 3.39
C ASN A 43 -41.32 -0.40 3.57
N ASP A 44 -42.03 -1.50 3.26
CA ASP A 44 -41.48 -2.86 3.40
C ASP A 44 -40.29 -3.18 2.46
N LYS A 45 -39.96 -2.32 1.50
CA LYS A 45 -38.73 -2.40 0.69
C LYS A 45 -37.56 -1.58 1.25
N GLY A 46 -37.76 -0.82 2.32
CA GLY A 46 -36.73 0.03 2.93
C GLY A 46 -36.64 1.46 2.38
N GLN A 47 -37.55 1.86 1.49
CA GLN A 47 -37.59 3.22 0.94
C GLN A 47 -38.15 4.20 1.97
N VAL A 48 -37.50 5.35 2.15
CA VAL A 48 -37.94 6.40 3.08
C VAL A 48 -39.00 7.28 2.40
N LEU A 49 -40.15 7.45 3.05
CA LEU A 49 -41.29 8.22 2.51
C LEU A 49 -41.66 9.42 3.38
N ILE A 50 -41.35 9.38 4.68
CA ILE A 50 -41.37 10.55 5.56
C ILE A 50 -40.04 10.59 6.30
N ALA A 51 -39.42 11.76 6.35
CA ALA A 51 -38.19 12.03 7.08
C ALA A 51 -38.32 13.31 7.91
N ALA A 52 -37.48 13.44 8.93
CA ALA A 52 -37.36 14.65 9.71
C ALA A 52 -35.88 15.03 9.88
N SER A 53 -35.61 16.31 10.07
CA SER A 53 -34.26 16.85 10.24
C SER A 53 -34.27 18.17 11.02
N PHE A 54 -33.09 18.67 11.35
CA PHE A 54 -32.87 19.95 12.03
C PHE A 54 -31.98 20.85 11.16
N TYR A 55 -32.19 22.16 11.20
CA TYR A 55 -31.33 23.11 10.49
C TYR A 55 -31.30 24.48 11.19
N GLY A 56 -30.10 25.02 11.38
CA GLY A 56 -29.88 26.23 12.20
C GLY A 56 -30.36 26.04 13.64
N ARG A 57 -31.54 26.57 13.95
CA ARG A 57 -32.28 26.36 15.21
C ARG A 57 -33.63 25.67 15.03
N GLY A 58 -34.14 25.60 13.80
CA GLY A 58 -35.46 25.08 13.46
C GLY A 58 -35.48 23.60 13.10
N ARG A 59 -36.64 23.15 12.64
CA ARG A 59 -36.98 21.74 12.42
C ARG A 59 -37.70 21.57 11.09
N LEU A 60 -37.54 20.41 10.46
CA LEU A 60 -38.23 20.07 9.21
C LEU A 60 -38.86 18.68 9.32
N VAL A 61 -40.07 18.54 8.78
CA VAL A 61 -40.69 17.25 8.43
C VAL A 61 -40.98 17.27 6.93
N VAL A 62 -40.44 16.27 6.22
CA VAL A 62 -40.49 16.15 4.77
C VAL A 62 -41.29 14.90 4.41
N VAL A 63 -42.34 15.07 3.61
CA VAL A 63 -43.31 14.03 3.24
C VAL A 63 -43.30 13.85 1.72
N SER A 64 -43.02 12.64 1.22
CA SER A 64 -42.72 12.44 -0.21
C SER A 64 -43.94 12.40 -1.15
N HIS A 65 -45.08 12.93 -0.71
CA HIS A 65 -46.22 13.29 -1.54
C HIS A 65 -47.08 14.37 -0.85
N GLU A 66 -47.52 15.41 -1.56
CA GLU A 66 -48.35 16.49 -1.00
C GLU A 66 -49.71 15.98 -0.48
N GLY A 67 -50.36 15.08 -1.22
CA GLY A 67 -51.61 14.42 -0.82
C GLY A 67 -51.58 13.68 0.54
N TYR A 68 -50.41 13.27 1.06
CA TYR A 68 -50.32 12.73 2.43
C TYR A 68 -50.50 13.80 3.52
N LEU A 69 -50.33 15.08 3.18
CA LEU A 69 -50.69 16.21 4.04
C LEU A 69 -52.18 16.59 3.94
N LEU A 70 -52.91 15.98 3.00
CA LEU A 70 -54.31 16.31 2.71
C LEU A 70 -55.28 15.17 3.10
N ASP A 71 -54.77 14.12 3.76
CA ASP A 71 -55.55 12.95 4.17
C ASP A 71 -55.79 12.91 5.69
N ALA A 72 -57.03 12.65 6.08
CA ALA A 72 -57.45 12.61 7.48
C ALA A 72 -56.98 11.34 8.24
N GLY A 73 -56.67 10.23 7.55
CA GLY A 73 -56.11 9.02 8.16
C GLY A 73 -54.70 9.25 8.74
N LEU A 74 -54.00 10.27 8.26
CA LEU A 74 -52.69 10.68 8.79
C LEU A 74 -52.77 11.82 9.82
N ALA A 75 -53.97 12.29 10.18
CA ALA A 75 -54.16 13.40 11.12
C ALA A 75 -53.44 13.24 12.48
N PRO A 76 -53.39 12.06 13.13
CA PRO A 76 -52.62 11.88 14.38
C PRO A 76 -51.12 12.18 14.21
N PHE A 77 -50.54 11.70 13.10
CA PHE A 77 -49.14 11.98 12.77
C PHE A 77 -48.92 13.44 12.39
N LEU A 78 -49.82 14.04 11.59
CA LEU A 78 -49.71 15.45 11.18
C LEU A 78 -49.79 16.41 12.38
N LEU A 79 -50.66 16.10 13.35
CA LEU A 79 -50.77 16.84 14.61
C LEU A 79 -49.47 16.74 15.44
N ASN A 80 -48.87 15.55 15.54
CA ASN A 80 -47.58 15.37 16.21
C ASN A 80 -46.44 16.07 15.48
N ALA A 81 -46.41 16.02 14.14
CA ALA A 81 -45.44 16.73 13.32
C ALA A 81 -45.48 18.23 13.60
N VAL A 82 -46.66 18.84 13.54
CA VAL A 82 -46.86 20.28 13.83
C VAL A 82 -46.47 20.63 15.28
N ARG A 83 -46.86 19.81 16.27
CA ARG A 83 -46.47 19.98 17.69
C ARG A 83 -44.97 19.84 17.92
N TRP A 84 -44.28 18.96 17.19
CA TRP A 84 -42.83 18.79 17.26
C TRP A 84 -42.09 19.88 16.48
N LEU A 85 -42.67 20.43 15.42
CA LEU A 85 -42.13 21.53 14.63
C LEU A 85 -42.15 22.86 15.41
N SER A 86 -43.20 23.12 16.18
CA SER A 86 -43.35 24.36 16.98
C SER A 86 -42.35 24.48 18.14
N PRO A 87 -41.74 25.66 18.35
CA PRO A 87 -41.05 26.03 19.59
C PRO A 87 -41.92 26.29 20.84
N SER A 88 -43.17 26.71 20.70
CA SER A 88 -44.08 27.12 21.79
C SER A 88 -45.45 26.43 21.71
N PRO A 89 -45.85 25.61 22.71
CA PRO A 89 -47.12 24.89 22.67
C PRO A 89 -48.34 25.80 22.46
N GLY A 90 -49.05 25.61 21.34
CA GLY A 90 -50.22 26.39 20.96
C GLY A 90 -49.94 27.60 20.05
N ALA A 91 -48.73 27.75 19.51
CA ALA A 91 -48.43 28.79 18.53
C ALA A 91 -49.18 28.60 17.18
N PRO A 92 -49.47 29.69 16.45
CA PRO A 92 -50.23 29.63 15.21
C PRO A 92 -49.45 28.97 14.07
N VAL A 93 -50.17 28.13 13.32
CA VAL A 93 -49.64 27.32 12.21
C VAL A 93 -50.08 27.93 10.88
N GLY A 94 -49.13 28.38 10.07
CA GLY A 94 -49.41 28.90 8.74
C GLY A 94 -49.51 27.78 7.71
N VAL A 95 -50.58 27.76 6.92
CA VAL A 95 -50.76 26.80 5.82
C VAL A 95 -50.80 27.54 4.50
N HIS A 96 -49.86 27.25 3.60
CA HIS A 96 -49.85 27.83 2.26
C HIS A 96 -51.14 27.46 1.49
N PRO A 97 -51.74 28.37 0.68
CA PRO A 97 -53.00 28.09 -0.03
C PRO A 97 -53.02 26.81 -0.89
N SER A 98 -51.88 26.31 -1.37
CA SER A 98 -51.80 25.01 -2.09
C SER A 98 -52.12 23.80 -1.22
N LEU A 99 -52.09 23.94 0.11
CA LEU A 99 -52.43 22.90 1.10
C LEU A 99 -53.65 23.28 1.95
N ALA A 100 -54.53 24.19 1.51
CA ALA A 100 -55.60 24.76 2.36
C ALA A 100 -56.43 23.72 3.16
N SER A 101 -56.70 22.53 2.61
CA SER A 101 -57.42 21.45 3.32
C SER A 101 -56.70 20.94 4.59
N LEU A 102 -55.37 21.02 4.65
CA LEU A 102 -54.58 20.67 5.84
C LEU A 102 -54.96 21.55 7.05
N ALA A 103 -55.32 22.82 6.84
CA ALA A 103 -55.77 23.69 7.92
C ALA A 103 -56.98 23.08 8.64
N HIS A 104 -57.99 22.65 7.89
CA HIS A 104 -59.19 22.01 8.44
C HIS A 104 -58.92 20.65 9.13
N ILE A 105 -57.93 19.89 8.64
CA ILE A 105 -57.50 18.64 9.29
C ILE A 105 -56.83 18.94 10.64
N LEU A 106 -56.00 19.98 10.71
CA LEU A 106 -55.33 20.42 11.94
C LEU A 106 -56.30 21.08 12.94
N GLU A 107 -57.21 21.95 12.47
CA GLU A 107 -58.30 22.53 13.26
C GLU A 107 -59.17 21.43 13.89
N GLY A 108 -59.63 20.47 13.08
CA GLY A 108 -60.41 19.31 13.52
C GLY A 108 -59.66 18.37 14.48
N SER A 109 -58.33 18.46 14.51
CA SER A 109 -57.45 17.71 15.41
C SER A 109 -56.98 18.51 16.64
N GLY A 110 -57.44 19.76 16.79
CA GLY A 110 -57.13 20.62 17.95
C GLY A 110 -55.78 21.36 17.87
N ALA A 111 -55.42 21.87 16.69
CA ALA A 111 -54.33 22.85 16.52
C ALA A 111 -54.84 24.11 15.80
N GLU A 112 -54.33 25.29 16.18
CA GLU A 112 -54.69 26.56 15.54
C GLU A 112 -53.94 26.74 14.22
N ALA A 113 -54.59 26.40 13.10
CA ALA A 113 -54.04 26.51 11.75
C ALA A 113 -54.82 27.54 10.91
N GLN A 114 -54.11 28.42 10.21
CA GLN A 114 -54.69 29.47 9.37
C GLN A 114 -54.02 29.50 8.00
N VAL A 115 -54.78 29.81 6.95
CA VAL A 115 -54.24 29.86 5.58
C VAL A 115 -53.49 31.19 5.38
N HIS A 116 -52.17 31.10 5.18
CA HIS A 116 -51.26 32.23 5.00
C HIS A 116 -50.37 32.04 3.77
N PRO A 117 -50.24 33.05 2.88
CA PRO A 117 -49.44 32.94 1.66
C PRO A 117 -47.93 32.95 1.91
N GLU A 118 -47.46 33.41 3.08
CA GLU A 118 -46.04 33.61 3.38
C GLU A 118 -45.71 33.25 4.84
N PRO A 119 -44.48 32.78 5.17
CA PRO A 119 -44.04 32.49 6.53
C PRO A 119 -43.65 33.76 7.30
N ALA A 120 -44.64 34.60 7.65
CA ALA A 120 -44.45 35.85 8.39
C ALA A 120 -44.63 35.67 9.92
N GLU A 121 -44.01 36.53 10.72
CA GLU A 121 -44.31 36.62 12.17
C GLU A 121 -45.80 36.98 12.39
N PRO A 122 -46.51 36.36 13.35
CA PRO A 122 -46.00 35.55 14.47
C PRO A 122 -46.07 34.02 14.25
N LEU A 123 -46.07 33.53 13.00
CA LEU A 123 -46.14 32.10 12.72
C LEU A 123 -44.89 31.37 13.22
N GLU A 124 -45.07 30.25 13.93
CA GLU A 124 -43.95 29.40 14.37
C GLU A 124 -43.75 28.17 13.48
N VAL A 125 -44.83 27.69 12.84
CA VAL A 125 -44.82 26.55 11.94
C VAL A 125 -45.43 26.97 10.61
N TYR A 126 -44.83 26.51 9.51
CA TYR A 126 -45.30 26.76 8.16
C TYR A 126 -45.41 25.47 7.35
N CYS A 127 -46.53 25.31 6.64
CA CYS A 127 -46.87 24.10 5.89
C CYS A 127 -47.03 24.42 4.40
N ILE A 128 -46.22 23.84 3.51
CA ILE A 128 -46.20 24.17 2.06
C ILE A 128 -45.97 22.96 1.16
N SER A 129 -46.48 23.03 -0.08
CA SER A 129 -46.20 22.04 -1.13
C SER A 129 -44.84 22.25 -1.79
N ALA A 130 -44.10 21.18 -2.05
CA ALA A 130 -42.70 21.19 -2.50
C ALA A 130 -42.46 21.60 -3.98
N TYR A 131 -43.35 22.41 -4.55
CA TYR A 131 -43.35 22.83 -5.97
C TYR A 131 -43.14 24.33 -6.16
N ASP A 132 -43.07 25.11 -5.08
CA ASP A 132 -42.82 26.55 -5.11
C ASP A 132 -41.34 26.82 -4.79
N ASP A 133 -40.63 27.52 -5.69
CA ASP A 133 -39.25 27.97 -5.51
C ASP A 133 -39.15 29.47 -5.20
N THR A 134 -40.25 30.22 -5.30
CA THR A 134 -40.26 31.68 -5.12
C THR A 134 -39.95 32.10 -3.68
N MET A 135 -40.28 31.25 -2.71
CA MET A 135 -40.10 31.47 -1.27
C MET A 135 -38.80 30.87 -0.70
N THR A 136 -37.86 30.46 -1.56
CA THR A 136 -36.72 29.61 -1.13
C THR A 136 -35.87 30.27 -0.03
N ALA A 137 -35.53 31.54 -0.15
CA ALA A 137 -34.65 32.23 0.80
C ALA A 137 -35.36 32.48 2.15
N GLU A 138 -36.65 32.84 2.08
CA GLU A 138 -37.55 33.11 3.19
C GLU A 138 -37.73 31.85 4.04
N LEU A 139 -37.98 30.70 3.41
CA LEU A 139 -38.15 29.41 4.08
C LEU A 139 -36.86 28.93 4.75
N ILE A 140 -35.70 29.06 4.08
CA ILE A 140 -34.40 28.71 4.67
C ILE A 140 -34.10 29.60 5.88
N GLN A 141 -34.34 30.91 5.78
CA GLN A 141 -34.14 31.86 6.88
C GLN A 141 -35.12 31.61 8.05
N PHE A 142 -36.39 31.32 7.77
CA PHE A 142 -37.42 30.99 8.75
C PHE A 142 -36.99 29.78 9.60
N VAL A 143 -36.62 28.67 8.95
CA VAL A 143 -36.12 27.48 9.64
C VAL A 143 -34.79 27.76 10.36
N LYS A 144 -33.82 28.43 9.72
CA LYS A 144 -32.51 28.73 10.33
C LYS A 144 -32.64 29.50 11.63
N ARG A 145 -33.61 30.42 11.73
CA ARG A 145 -33.88 31.24 12.93
C ARG A 145 -34.58 30.48 14.06
N GLY A 146 -35.37 29.46 13.75
CA GLY A 146 -36.07 28.62 14.74
C GLY A 146 -37.42 28.05 14.30
N GLY A 147 -37.94 28.45 13.13
CA GLY A 147 -39.24 28.01 12.63
C GLY A 147 -39.30 26.53 12.27
N GLY A 148 -40.52 25.98 12.28
CA GLY A 148 -40.80 24.60 11.90
C GLY A 148 -41.41 24.51 10.50
N LEU A 149 -40.80 23.72 9.59
CA LEU A 149 -41.30 23.52 8.23
C LEU A 149 -41.90 22.13 8.03
N LEU A 150 -43.17 22.05 7.63
CA LEU A 150 -43.82 20.83 7.10
C LEU A 150 -43.94 20.96 5.59
N ILE A 151 -43.28 20.09 4.83
CA ILE A 151 -43.21 20.21 3.37
C ILE A 151 -43.48 18.88 2.64
N GLY A 152 -44.38 18.92 1.65
CA GLY A 152 -44.89 17.73 0.97
C GLY A 152 -44.82 17.79 -0.56
N GLY A 153 -44.33 16.75 -1.22
CA GLY A 153 -44.34 16.66 -2.69
C GLY A 153 -43.68 15.42 -3.29
N GLN A 154 -43.98 15.14 -4.57
CA GLN A 154 -43.46 14.00 -5.35
C GLN A 154 -42.57 14.48 -6.51
N ALA A 155 -41.26 14.28 -6.40
CA ALA A 155 -40.31 14.73 -7.42
C ALA A 155 -40.21 13.78 -8.63
N TRP A 156 -40.62 12.51 -8.51
CA TRP A 156 -40.64 11.56 -9.64
C TRP A 156 -41.62 12.01 -10.75
N TYR A 157 -42.77 12.59 -10.38
CA TYR A 157 -43.72 13.12 -11.36
C TYR A 157 -43.15 14.38 -12.05
N TRP A 158 -42.54 15.28 -11.29
CA TRP A 158 -41.84 16.46 -11.83
C TRP A 158 -40.69 16.06 -12.77
N ALA A 159 -39.96 14.98 -12.46
CA ALA A 159 -38.88 14.43 -13.28
C ALA A 159 -39.37 13.98 -14.68
N SER A 160 -40.61 13.50 -14.80
CA SER A 160 -41.19 13.10 -16.09
C SER A 160 -41.32 14.27 -17.09
N GLN A 161 -41.38 15.51 -16.58
CA GLN A 161 -41.51 16.73 -17.38
C GLN A 161 -40.17 17.46 -17.55
N HIS A 162 -39.27 17.38 -16.57
CA HIS A 162 -38.04 18.18 -16.52
C HIS A 162 -36.74 17.37 -16.72
N GLY A 163 -36.77 16.05 -16.50
CA GLY A 163 -35.63 15.14 -16.53
C GLY A 163 -35.12 14.76 -15.12
N SER A 164 -34.96 13.45 -14.88
CA SER A 164 -34.41 12.87 -13.64
C SER A 164 -33.09 13.49 -13.19
N ASP A 165 -32.20 13.81 -14.14
CA ASP A 165 -30.84 14.29 -13.90
C ASP A 165 -30.76 15.70 -13.29
N LYS A 166 -31.91 16.33 -13.05
CA LYS A 166 -32.05 17.67 -12.47
C LYS A 166 -32.81 17.67 -11.15
N VAL A 167 -33.28 16.53 -10.64
CA VAL A 167 -34.17 16.51 -9.48
C VAL A 167 -33.48 17.04 -8.21
N LEU A 168 -32.32 16.50 -7.81
CA LEU A 168 -31.68 16.93 -6.56
C LEU A 168 -31.20 18.39 -6.62
N SER A 169 -30.86 18.89 -7.82
CA SER A 169 -30.34 20.24 -8.03
C SER A 169 -31.35 21.31 -8.46
N LYS A 170 -32.54 20.95 -8.96
CA LYS A 170 -33.53 21.91 -9.51
C LYS A 170 -35.00 21.65 -9.13
N PHE A 171 -35.35 20.56 -8.44
CA PHE A 171 -36.70 20.45 -7.88
C PHE A 171 -36.91 21.54 -6.81
N PRO A 172 -38.03 22.30 -6.80
CA PRO A 172 -38.25 23.39 -5.85
C PRO A 172 -38.10 22.98 -4.39
N GLY A 173 -38.74 21.87 -3.99
CA GLY A 173 -38.57 21.29 -2.65
C GLY A 173 -37.12 21.03 -2.27
N ASN A 174 -36.30 20.59 -3.21
CA ASN A 174 -34.87 20.34 -2.97
C ASN A 174 -34.04 21.63 -2.85
N GLN A 175 -34.53 22.80 -3.27
CA GLN A 175 -33.85 24.05 -2.93
C GLN A 175 -33.96 24.34 -1.42
N VAL A 176 -35.10 24.00 -0.81
CA VAL A 176 -35.38 24.28 0.61
C VAL A 176 -34.94 23.14 1.53
N THR A 177 -35.24 21.88 1.23
CA THR A 177 -34.98 20.76 2.16
C THR A 177 -33.54 20.26 2.15
N SER A 178 -32.80 20.50 1.07
CA SER A 178 -31.42 20.02 0.91
C SER A 178 -30.48 20.57 1.97
N VAL A 179 -30.70 21.80 2.46
CA VAL A 179 -29.85 22.44 3.48
C VAL A 179 -29.86 21.65 4.81
N ALA A 180 -30.96 20.94 5.08
CA ALA A 180 -31.12 20.01 6.21
C ALA A 180 -30.74 18.56 5.84
N GLY A 181 -30.16 18.35 4.66
CA GLY A 181 -29.69 17.07 4.13
C GLY A 181 -30.78 16.07 3.77
N VAL A 182 -31.98 16.54 3.45
CA VAL A 182 -33.13 15.72 2.99
C VAL A 182 -33.48 16.10 1.55
N TYR A 183 -33.56 15.11 0.65
CA TYR A 183 -33.87 15.32 -0.75
C TYR A 183 -35.00 14.40 -1.23
N PHE A 184 -35.93 14.94 -2.02
CA PHE A 184 -36.85 14.17 -2.85
C PHE A 184 -36.10 13.62 -4.07
N THR A 185 -36.28 12.33 -4.40
CA THR A 185 -35.67 11.73 -5.61
C THR A 185 -36.67 11.54 -6.76
N ASP A 186 -36.15 11.26 -7.95
CA ASP A 186 -36.90 10.80 -9.12
C ASP A 186 -37.37 9.34 -8.99
N THR A 187 -36.98 8.64 -7.93
CA THR A 187 -37.36 7.25 -7.65
C THR A 187 -38.81 7.20 -7.17
N CYS A 188 -39.63 6.37 -7.81
CA CYS A 188 -40.98 6.07 -7.33
C CYS A 188 -40.92 5.22 -6.04
N GLY A 189 -41.70 5.62 -5.03
CA GLY A 189 -41.86 4.89 -3.78
C GLY A 189 -43.00 3.88 -3.86
N ASP A 190 -42.71 2.61 -3.54
CA ASP A 190 -43.69 1.54 -3.61
C ASP A 190 -44.81 1.70 -2.55
N LYS A 191 -46.06 1.65 -3.03
CA LYS A 191 -47.27 1.44 -2.23
C LYS A 191 -47.27 0.01 -1.70
N GLY A 192 -47.10 -0.15 -0.38
CA GLY A 192 -47.05 -1.45 0.28
C GLY A 192 -47.48 -1.35 1.74
N CYS A 193 -47.32 -2.43 2.49
CA CYS A 193 -47.58 -2.39 3.93
C CYS A 193 -46.56 -1.49 4.65
N PHE A 194 -47.05 -0.55 5.46
CA PHE A 194 -46.23 0.35 6.27
C PHE A 194 -46.25 -0.12 7.73
N LYS A 195 -45.09 -0.47 8.29
CA LYS A 195 -44.97 -0.96 9.67
C LYS A 195 -44.60 0.19 10.61
N VAL A 196 -45.50 0.50 11.55
CA VAL A 196 -45.23 1.43 12.66
C VAL A 196 -44.01 0.92 13.44
N SER A 197 -42.94 1.71 13.42
CA SER A 197 -41.65 1.34 13.99
C SER A 197 -41.50 1.89 15.41
N LYS A 198 -41.09 1.04 16.36
CA LYS A 198 -40.91 1.43 17.78
C LYS A 198 -39.60 2.17 18.09
N LYS A 199 -38.76 2.38 17.08
CA LYS A 199 -37.48 3.10 17.10
C LYS A 199 -37.21 3.63 15.69
N VAL A 200 -36.35 4.64 15.57
CA VAL A 200 -35.92 5.21 14.27
C VAL A 200 -35.62 4.08 13.25
N PRO A 201 -36.31 4.02 12.10
CA PRO A 201 -36.07 3.04 11.04
C PRO A 201 -34.63 3.03 10.54
N LYS A 202 -34.28 2.05 9.69
CA LYS A 202 -32.98 2.05 9.02
C LYS A 202 -33.01 2.99 7.82
N ILE A 203 -31.95 3.79 7.68
CA ILE A 203 -31.62 4.49 6.44
C ILE A 203 -31.05 3.43 5.47
N PRO A 204 -31.51 3.37 4.21
CA PRO A 204 -30.99 2.44 3.21
C PRO A 204 -29.51 2.73 2.88
N LEU A 205 -28.78 1.69 2.45
CA LEU A 205 -27.37 1.84 2.05
C LEU A 205 -27.21 2.76 0.84
N GLN A 206 -28.02 2.52 -0.18
CA GLN A 206 -27.98 3.18 -1.48
C GLN A 206 -29.42 3.51 -1.90
N VAL A 207 -29.69 4.78 -2.19
CA VAL A 207 -30.89 5.21 -2.91
C VAL A 207 -30.49 5.43 -4.37
N ARG A 208 -31.26 4.90 -5.32
CA ARG A 208 -30.96 5.03 -6.75
C ARG A 208 -31.70 6.24 -7.33
N CYS A 209 -31.08 7.42 -7.21
CA CYS A 209 -31.50 8.66 -7.85
C CYS A 209 -30.78 8.87 -9.20
N GLY A 210 -31.45 9.52 -10.15
CA GLY A 210 -30.97 9.76 -11.51
C GLY A 210 -29.99 10.92 -11.70
N GLU A 211 -29.45 11.55 -10.64
CA GLU A 211 -28.42 12.58 -10.80
C GLU A 211 -27.10 12.01 -11.32
N ASP A 212 -26.70 12.52 -12.47
CA ASP A 212 -25.55 12.03 -13.22
C ASP A 212 -24.27 12.73 -12.72
N LEU A 213 -23.78 12.35 -11.55
CA LEU A 213 -22.50 12.84 -10.96
C LEU A 213 -21.31 12.71 -11.92
N ARG A 214 -21.43 11.82 -12.92
CA ARG A 214 -20.49 11.68 -14.04
C ARG A 214 -20.37 12.95 -14.88
N LYS A 215 -21.42 13.78 -14.99
CA LYS A 215 -21.38 15.10 -15.64
C LYS A 215 -20.57 16.10 -14.83
N ASP A 216 -20.68 16.08 -13.49
CA ASP A 216 -19.85 16.92 -12.63
C ASP A 216 -18.38 16.50 -12.73
N GLN A 217 -18.10 15.19 -12.68
CA GLN A 217 -16.75 14.66 -12.89
C GLN A 217 -16.19 15.04 -14.28
N GLN A 218 -16.99 14.90 -15.35
CA GLN A 218 -16.59 15.31 -16.70
C GLN A 218 -16.32 16.82 -16.81
N GLN A 219 -17.09 17.67 -16.11
CA GLN A 219 -16.84 19.12 -16.07
C GLN A 219 -15.58 19.47 -15.27
N LEU A 220 -15.34 18.78 -14.15
CA LEU A 220 -14.14 18.97 -13.32
C LEU A 220 -12.87 18.50 -14.04
N LEU A 221 -12.96 17.42 -14.82
CA LEU A 221 -11.85 16.82 -15.57
C LEU A 221 -11.83 17.26 -17.05
N GLU A 222 -12.56 18.31 -17.43
CA GLU A 222 -12.67 18.74 -18.83
C GLU A 222 -11.30 19.19 -19.38
N GLY A 223 -10.87 18.55 -20.47
CA GLY A 223 -9.57 18.80 -21.11
C GLY A 223 -8.37 18.17 -20.42
N ILE A 224 -8.56 17.37 -19.37
CA ILE A 224 -7.49 16.75 -18.57
C ILE A 224 -7.43 15.25 -18.88
N SER A 225 -6.27 14.75 -19.29
CA SER A 225 -6.02 13.32 -19.51
C SER A 225 -5.37 12.62 -18.32
N GLU A 226 -4.55 13.35 -17.57
CA GLU A 226 -3.78 12.84 -16.44
C GLU A 226 -3.71 13.90 -15.33
N LEU A 227 -3.57 13.45 -14.08
CA LEU A 227 -3.43 14.25 -12.87
C LEU A 227 -2.04 13.98 -12.28
N ASP A 228 -1.11 14.90 -12.52
CA ASP A 228 0.25 14.83 -11.96
C ASP A 228 0.31 15.44 -10.57
N ILE A 229 0.45 14.56 -9.58
CA ILE A 229 0.62 14.89 -8.16
C ILE A 229 2.07 14.69 -7.68
N GLY A 230 3.05 14.62 -8.60
CA GLY A 230 4.51 14.57 -8.37
C GLY A 230 5.13 15.80 -7.70
N THR A 231 4.32 16.52 -6.93
CA THR A 231 4.63 17.79 -6.25
C THR A 231 5.48 17.58 -4.99
N ARG A 232 5.93 18.67 -4.37
CA ARG A 232 6.64 18.62 -3.07
C ARG A 232 5.67 18.40 -1.91
N GLY A 233 5.16 17.17 -1.78
CA GLY A 233 4.29 16.74 -0.69
C GLY A 233 3.96 15.25 -0.77
N LEU A 234 3.73 14.60 0.37
CA LEU A 234 3.19 13.24 0.43
C LEU A 234 1.68 13.35 0.65
N PRO A 235 0.83 13.07 -0.35
CA PRO A 235 -0.62 13.13 -0.17
C PRO A 235 -1.10 12.04 0.81
N SER A 236 -2.15 12.35 1.56
CA SER A 236 -2.98 11.33 2.23
C SER A 236 -3.78 10.52 1.21
N GLN A 237 -4.43 9.45 1.67
CA GLN A 237 -5.55 8.83 0.97
C GLN A 237 -6.87 9.52 1.38
N LEU A 238 -7.90 9.44 0.53
CA LEU A 238 -9.24 9.95 0.82
C LEU A 238 -10.26 8.80 0.94
N LEU A 239 -11.21 8.98 1.86
CA LEU A 239 -12.43 8.18 2.00
C LEU A 239 -13.60 8.94 1.35
N VAL A 240 -14.36 8.25 0.49
CA VAL A 240 -15.53 8.82 -0.20
C VAL A 240 -16.76 8.00 0.22
N HIS A 241 -17.49 8.52 1.22
CA HIS A 241 -18.55 7.78 1.93
C HIS A 241 -19.94 8.45 1.88
N GLY A 242 -20.05 9.67 1.38
CA GLY A 242 -21.31 10.37 1.11
C GLY A 242 -22.06 9.80 -0.08
N ALA A 243 -23.40 9.82 -0.05
CA ALA A 243 -24.21 9.34 -1.17
C ALA A 243 -24.10 10.24 -2.43
N LEU A 244 -23.76 11.52 -2.25
CA LEU A 244 -23.50 12.48 -3.32
C LEU A 244 -22.01 12.88 -3.43
N ALA A 245 -21.12 12.04 -2.90
CA ALA A 245 -19.67 12.20 -2.96
C ALA A 245 -19.05 11.21 -3.96
N PHE A 246 -18.05 11.66 -4.73
CA PHE A 246 -17.45 10.91 -5.83
C PHE A 246 -15.94 11.21 -6.00
N PRO A 247 -15.14 10.23 -6.45
CA PRO A 247 -13.72 10.44 -6.70
C PRO A 247 -13.46 11.24 -7.99
N LEU A 248 -12.35 11.96 -8.02
CA LEU A 248 -11.83 12.72 -9.17
C LEU A 248 -10.41 12.29 -9.57
N GLY A 249 -9.62 11.77 -8.63
CA GLY A 249 -8.31 11.20 -8.85
C GLY A 249 -8.13 9.92 -8.06
N LEU A 250 -7.78 8.83 -8.75
CA LEU A 250 -7.57 7.49 -8.23
C LEU A 250 -6.23 6.95 -8.73
N ASP A 251 -5.53 6.17 -7.91
CA ASP A 251 -4.40 5.37 -8.38
C ASP A 251 -4.84 4.01 -8.93
N ALA A 252 -3.88 3.21 -9.44
CA ALA A 252 -4.12 1.87 -9.96
C ALA A 252 -4.66 0.84 -8.92
N SER A 253 -4.69 1.20 -7.64
CA SER A 253 -5.26 0.42 -6.52
C SER A 253 -6.56 1.01 -5.98
N LEU A 254 -7.22 1.91 -6.74
CA LEU A 254 -8.43 2.65 -6.36
C LEU A 254 -8.27 3.54 -5.11
N ARG A 255 -7.04 3.89 -4.73
CA ARG A 255 -6.78 4.83 -3.62
C ARG A 255 -6.99 6.26 -4.11
N CYS A 256 -7.86 7.00 -3.43
CA CYS A 256 -8.31 8.31 -3.85
C CYS A 256 -7.42 9.42 -3.30
N PHE A 257 -7.12 10.44 -4.13
CA PHE A 257 -6.32 11.62 -3.76
C PHE A 257 -6.97 12.97 -4.13
N LEU A 258 -7.97 12.96 -5.00
CA LEU A 258 -8.87 14.08 -5.30
C LEU A 258 -10.31 13.58 -5.29
N ALA A 259 -11.22 14.30 -4.64
CA ALA A 259 -12.65 13.97 -4.55
C ALA A 259 -13.53 15.22 -4.59
N ALA A 260 -14.83 15.05 -4.86
CA ALA A 260 -15.84 16.09 -4.74
C ALA A 260 -17.14 15.57 -4.12
N ALA A 261 -17.98 16.49 -3.64
CA ALA A 261 -19.31 16.21 -3.13
C ALA A 261 -20.30 17.34 -3.44
N ARG A 262 -21.58 16.99 -3.53
CA ARG A 262 -22.71 17.95 -3.40
C ARG A 262 -23.28 17.85 -2.00
N TYR A 263 -23.55 18.98 -1.36
CA TYR A 263 -24.22 19.03 -0.05
C TYR A 263 -25.05 20.31 0.07
N GLY A 264 -26.28 20.19 0.56
CA GLY A 264 -27.27 21.26 0.45
C GLY A 264 -27.46 21.70 -1.01
N GLN A 265 -27.43 23.02 -1.21
CA GLN A 265 -27.39 23.62 -2.54
C GLN A 265 -25.96 23.75 -3.10
N GLY A 266 -24.93 23.60 -2.27
CA GLY A 266 -23.53 23.91 -2.59
C GLY A 266 -22.68 22.70 -2.98
N ARG A 267 -21.37 22.95 -3.04
CA ARG A 267 -20.39 22.07 -3.71
C ARG A 267 -19.05 22.07 -2.96
N VAL A 268 -18.39 20.92 -2.92
CA VAL A 268 -17.09 20.73 -2.25
C VAL A 268 -16.12 20.02 -3.20
N VAL A 269 -14.87 20.49 -3.25
CA VAL A 269 -13.73 19.80 -3.87
C VAL A 269 -12.63 19.65 -2.82
N LEU A 270 -12.10 18.42 -2.69
CA LEU A 270 -11.12 18.02 -1.68
C LEU A 270 -9.84 17.50 -2.34
N ALA A 271 -8.69 18.04 -1.92
CA ALA A 271 -7.36 17.54 -2.27
C ALA A 271 -6.62 16.95 -1.05
N ALA A 272 -5.97 15.80 -1.23
CA ALA A 272 -5.30 15.08 -0.15
C ALA A 272 -3.93 15.67 0.31
N HIS A 273 -3.59 16.85 -0.18
CA HIS A 273 -2.45 17.66 0.25
C HIS A 273 -2.74 19.13 -0.12
N GLU A 274 -2.46 20.08 0.77
CA GLU A 274 -2.67 21.52 0.47
C GLU A 274 -1.75 22.02 -0.66
N GLY A 275 -0.54 21.46 -0.77
CA GLY A 275 0.37 21.69 -1.90
C GLY A 275 -0.19 21.37 -3.29
N MET A 276 -1.25 20.55 -3.40
CA MET A 276 -1.94 20.29 -4.68
C MET A 276 -2.79 21.49 -5.11
N LEU A 277 -3.22 22.35 -4.18
CA LEU A 277 -4.05 23.53 -4.48
C LEU A 277 -3.27 24.67 -5.14
N PHE A 278 -1.95 24.56 -5.28
CA PHE A 278 -1.12 25.53 -6.01
C PHE A 278 -0.07 24.84 -6.90
N ALA A 279 -0.34 23.59 -7.30
CA ALA A 279 0.52 22.83 -8.19
C ALA A 279 0.32 23.26 -9.65
N PRO A 280 1.36 23.71 -10.39
CA PRO A 280 1.24 24.08 -11.80
C PRO A 280 0.75 22.93 -12.69
N SER A 281 1.05 21.68 -12.32
CA SER A 281 0.55 20.47 -12.98
C SER A 281 -0.97 20.29 -12.89
N LEU A 282 -1.60 20.82 -11.83
CA LEU A 282 -3.03 20.74 -11.58
C LEU A 282 -3.77 22.06 -11.91
N GLU A 283 -3.09 23.06 -12.47
CA GLU A 283 -3.68 24.36 -12.80
C GLU A 283 -4.98 24.25 -13.63
N PRO A 284 -5.08 23.43 -14.70
CA PRO A 284 -6.33 23.28 -15.45
C PRO A 284 -7.46 22.69 -14.61
N PHE A 285 -7.13 21.74 -13.73
CA PHE A 285 -8.08 21.13 -12.79
C PHE A 285 -8.58 22.15 -11.77
N LEU A 286 -7.69 22.99 -11.21
CA LEU A 286 -8.06 24.02 -10.24
C LEU A 286 -8.99 25.08 -10.86
N LEU A 287 -8.75 25.47 -12.12
CA LEU A 287 -9.64 26.37 -12.85
C LEU A 287 -11.02 25.74 -13.13
N ASN A 288 -11.07 24.46 -13.48
CA ASN A 288 -12.33 23.72 -13.63
C ASN A 288 -13.06 23.55 -12.28
N ALA A 289 -12.33 23.29 -11.20
CA ALA A 289 -12.86 23.21 -9.84
C ALA A 289 -13.50 24.54 -9.41
N VAL A 290 -12.83 25.67 -9.58
CA VAL A 290 -13.39 27.00 -9.26
C VAL A 290 -14.64 27.29 -10.11
N ARG A 291 -14.64 26.99 -11.41
CA ARG A 291 -15.83 27.14 -12.29
C ARG A 291 -17.00 26.24 -11.85
N TRP A 292 -16.72 25.01 -11.42
CA TRP A 292 -17.74 24.07 -10.96
C TRP A 292 -18.31 24.49 -9.60
N LEU A 293 -17.45 24.88 -8.66
CA LEU A 293 -17.81 25.42 -7.35
C LEU A 293 -18.68 26.68 -7.48
N ALA A 294 -18.38 27.56 -8.44
CA ALA A 294 -19.14 28.79 -8.69
C ALA A 294 -20.63 28.55 -9.01
N LYS A 295 -21.00 27.38 -9.57
CA LYS A 295 -22.39 27.05 -9.99
C LYS A 295 -23.03 28.08 -10.94
N GLY A 296 -22.24 28.97 -11.56
CA GLY A 296 -22.70 30.10 -12.38
C GLY A 296 -22.95 31.41 -11.63
N GLN A 297 -22.66 31.48 -10.33
CA GLN A 297 -22.66 32.72 -9.54
C GLN A 297 -21.47 33.60 -9.94
N THR A 298 -21.66 34.92 -9.97
CA THR A 298 -20.61 35.93 -10.25
C THR A 298 -19.98 36.49 -8.97
N GLY A 299 -19.86 35.66 -7.93
CA GLY A 299 -19.30 36.07 -6.63
C GLY A 299 -17.78 35.98 -6.56
N LYS A 300 -17.23 36.70 -5.57
CA LYS A 300 -15.80 36.80 -5.24
C LYS A 300 -15.26 35.48 -4.68
N VAL A 301 -14.02 35.14 -5.02
CA VAL A 301 -13.32 33.95 -4.46
C VAL A 301 -12.46 34.37 -3.27
N GLY A 302 -12.85 33.97 -2.07
CA GLY A 302 -12.03 34.11 -0.88
C GLY A 302 -10.98 33.01 -0.81
N VAL A 303 -9.71 33.36 -0.70
CA VAL A 303 -8.62 32.41 -0.51
C VAL A 303 -8.01 32.64 0.87
N ASN A 304 -7.86 31.58 1.66
CA ASN A 304 -7.28 31.72 2.99
C ASN A 304 -5.83 32.22 2.89
N THR A 305 -5.41 33.08 3.82
CA THR A 305 -4.02 33.57 3.93
C THR A 305 -2.93 32.47 3.93
N SER A 306 -3.24 31.22 4.28
CA SER A 306 -2.33 30.07 4.18
C SER A 306 -2.10 29.54 2.75
N LEU A 307 -2.84 30.05 1.75
CA LEU A 307 -2.84 29.62 0.35
C LEU A 307 -2.51 30.79 -0.61
N ASP A 308 -1.55 31.64 -0.23
CA ASP A 308 -1.02 32.78 -1.00
C ASP A 308 -0.70 32.44 -2.48
N LYS A 309 -0.14 31.25 -2.72
CA LYS A 309 0.20 30.73 -4.06
C LYS A 309 -1.03 30.39 -4.91
N LEU A 310 -2.10 29.87 -4.30
CA LEU A 310 -3.37 29.64 -5.00
C LEU A 310 -3.99 30.98 -5.39
N HIS A 311 -4.04 31.94 -4.47
CA HIS A 311 -4.51 33.30 -4.77
C HIS A 311 -3.75 33.92 -5.94
N THR A 312 -2.41 33.82 -5.93
CA THR A 312 -1.55 34.31 -7.03
C THR A 312 -1.89 33.64 -8.36
N LEU A 313 -1.99 32.30 -8.38
CA LEU A 313 -2.35 31.50 -9.55
C LEU A 313 -3.73 31.87 -10.13
N LEU A 314 -4.75 32.09 -9.28
CA LEU A 314 -6.09 32.48 -9.75
C LEU A 314 -6.13 33.92 -10.30
N VAL A 315 -5.43 34.86 -9.65
CA VAL A 315 -5.34 36.25 -10.10
C VAL A 315 -4.55 36.38 -11.41
N GLU A 316 -3.48 35.61 -11.60
CA GLU A 316 -2.75 35.52 -12.89
C GLU A 316 -3.60 34.95 -14.04
N ARG A 317 -4.72 34.29 -13.72
CA ARG A 317 -5.73 33.81 -14.67
C ARG A 317 -6.98 34.69 -14.77
N GLY A 318 -6.94 35.88 -14.15
CA GLY A 318 -7.98 36.90 -14.28
C GLY A 318 -9.26 36.63 -13.49
N LEU A 319 -9.20 35.80 -12.45
CA LEU A 319 -10.31 35.59 -11.52
C LEU A 319 -10.30 36.67 -10.42
N GLU A 320 -11.50 37.11 -10.01
CA GLU A 320 -11.65 38.07 -8.91
C GLU A 320 -11.53 37.33 -7.57
N CYS A 321 -10.39 37.53 -6.91
CA CYS A 321 -10.01 36.85 -5.68
C CYS A 321 -9.55 37.84 -4.60
N SER A 322 -9.62 37.40 -3.34
CA SER A 322 -9.03 38.10 -2.20
C SER A 322 -8.31 37.13 -1.26
N LEU A 323 -7.37 37.66 -0.47
CA LEU A 323 -6.80 36.96 0.67
C LEU A 323 -7.59 37.32 1.93
N GLU A 324 -8.33 36.35 2.47
CA GLU A 324 -9.10 36.50 3.70
C GLU A 324 -8.51 35.58 4.80
N PRO A 325 -8.44 35.99 6.07
CA PRO A 325 -7.92 35.12 7.14
C PRO A 325 -8.98 34.14 7.69
N HIS A 326 -10.26 34.36 7.40
CA HIS A 326 -11.43 33.58 7.81
C HIS A 326 -12.52 33.69 6.72
N LEU A 327 -13.60 32.91 6.82
CA LEU A 327 -14.76 32.99 5.93
C LEU A 327 -15.51 34.31 6.11
N THR A 328 -15.73 35.03 5.01
CA THR A 328 -16.49 36.28 4.97
C THR A 328 -17.85 36.11 4.28
N SER A 329 -18.76 37.07 4.42
CA SER A 329 -20.12 36.99 3.86
C SER A 329 -20.26 37.49 2.41
N ASP A 330 -19.17 37.94 1.78
CA ASP A 330 -19.15 38.50 0.43
C ASP A 330 -18.58 37.54 -0.64
N VAL A 331 -18.15 36.33 -0.23
CA VAL A 331 -17.55 35.33 -1.12
C VAL A 331 -18.55 34.24 -1.50
N SER A 332 -18.52 33.80 -2.77
CA SER A 332 -19.28 32.64 -3.25
C SER A 332 -18.49 31.33 -3.15
N ILE A 333 -17.16 31.44 -3.19
CA ILE A 333 -16.22 30.32 -3.07
C ILE A 333 -15.22 30.66 -1.98
N TYR A 334 -14.93 29.71 -1.09
CA TYR A 334 -13.85 29.81 -0.11
C TYR A 334 -12.84 28.68 -0.30
N CYS A 335 -11.57 29.04 -0.34
CA CYS A 335 -10.44 28.13 -0.54
C CYS A 335 -9.57 28.07 0.73
N CYS A 336 -9.48 26.92 1.41
CA CYS A 336 -8.83 26.83 2.72
C CYS A 336 -8.02 25.54 2.96
N THR A 337 -7.28 25.51 4.07
CA THR A 337 -6.50 24.33 4.51
C THR A 337 -7.24 23.52 5.58
N ALA A 338 -7.09 22.20 5.54
CA ALA A 338 -7.77 21.25 6.41
C ALA A 338 -7.23 21.18 7.87
N TYR A 339 -6.64 22.26 8.38
CA TYR A 339 -5.87 22.27 9.65
C TYR A 339 -6.52 23.06 10.79
N SER A 340 -7.74 23.57 10.62
CA SER A 340 -8.49 24.23 11.69
C SER A 340 -9.99 23.99 11.54
N ASP A 341 -10.64 23.66 12.65
CA ASP A 341 -12.04 23.32 12.84
C ASP A 341 -12.87 24.47 13.45
N LYS A 342 -12.21 25.55 13.89
CA LYS A 342 -12.84 26.75 14.48
C LYS A 342 -14.01 27.33 13.68
N GLU A 343 -13.98 27.17 12.37
CA GLU A 343 -15.01 27.65 11.43
C GLU A 343 -15.93 26.53 10.93
N ALA A 344 -15.79 25.29 11.40
CA ALA A 344 -16.39 24.11 10.77
C ALA A 344 -17.90 24.23 10.56
N LYS A 345 -18.65 24.64 11.59
CA LYS A 345 -20.09 24.89 11.47
C LYS A 345 -20.43 26.01 10.48
N GLN A 346 -19.62 27.06 10.38
CA GLN A 346 -19.83 28.15 9.43
C GLN A 346 -19.57 27.69 7.99
N LEU A 347 -18.52 26.88 7.76
CA LEU A 347 -18.22 26.25 6.47
C LEU A 347 -19.32 25.26 6.05
N GLN A 348 -19.86 24.50 7.01
CA GLN A 348 -20.98 23.56 6.79
C GLN A 348 -22.28 24.28 6.45
N GLU A 349 -22.62 25.36 7.15
CA GLU A 349 -23.78 26.22 6.81
C GLU A 349 -23.59 26.91 5.45
N PHE A 350 -22.40 27.45 5.16
CA PHE A 350 -22.05 28.09 3.88
C PHE A 350 -22.21 27.15 2.68
N VAL A 351 -21.65 25.93 2.75
CA VAL A 351 -21.84 24.92 1.69
C VAL A 351 -23.31 24.51 1.61
N ALA A 352 -24.00 24.31 2.73
CA ALA A 352 -25.42 23.95 2.72
C ALA A 352 -26.29 25.00 1.99
N GLU A 353 -26.03 26.30 2.22
CA GLU A 353 -26.75 27.43 1.63
C GLU A 353 -26.37 27.75 0.18
N GLY A 354 -25.39 27.05 -0.41
CA GLY A 354 -25.05 27.18 -1.83
C GLY A 354 -23.63 27.63 -2.15
N GLY A 355 -22.77 27.79 -1.14
CA GLY A 355 -21.36 28.14 -1.29
C GLY A 355 -20.51 27.01 -1.88
N GLY A 356 -19.39 27.40 -2.48
CA GLY A 356 -18.36 26.49 -3.00
C GLY A 356 -17.16 26.38 -2.06
N LEU A 357 -16.79 25.18 -1.63
CA LEU A 357 -15.61 24.94 -0.80
C LEU A 357 -14.51 24.21 -1.59
N LEU A 358 -13.31 24.81 -1.68
CA LEU A 358 -12.09 24.16 -2.12
C LEU A 358 -11.17 23.96 -0.92
N ILE A 359 -10.92 22.71 -0.52
CA ILE A 359 -10.21 22.41 0.72
C ILE A 359 -9.10 21.39 0.49
N GLY A 360 -7.95 21.60 1.14
CA GLY A 360 -6.78 20.73 0.96
C GLY A 360 -5.98 20.52 2.24
N GLY A 361 -5.45 19.31 2.41
CA GLY A 361 -4.56 18.98 3.50
C GLY A 361 -4.34 17.47 3.64
N HIS A 362 -3.36 17.09 4.45
CA HIS A 362 -2.95 15.71 4.71
C HIS A 362 -3.08 15.40 6.21
N ALA A 363 -3.53 14.19 6.54
CA ALA A 363 -3.80 13.80 7.94
C ALA A 363 -2.75 12.86 8.54
N TRP A 364 -1.85 12.28 7.74
CA TRP A 364 -0.81 11.36 8.20
C TRP A 364 0.14 11.99 9.25
N TRP A 365 0.56 13.24 9.04
CA TRP A 365 1.39 13.98 9.99
C TRP A 365 0.64 14.31 11.29
N TRP A 366 -0.64 14.67 11.19
CA TRP A 366 -1.45 14.88 12.39
C TRP A 366 -1.58 13.57 13.19
N ALA A 367 -1.76 12.43 12.50
CA ALA A 367 -1.89 11.12 13.12
C ALA A 367 -0.60 10.68 13.84
N SER A 368 0.58 10.89 13.24
CA SER A 368 1.86 10.60 13.90
C SER A 368 2.10 11.47 15.14
N GLN A 369 1.59 12.71 15.14
CA GLN A 369 1.65 13.60 16.32
C GLN A 369 0.55 13.35 17.36
N ASN A 370 -0.47 12.53 17.06
CA ASN A 370 -1.61 12.23 17.95
C ASN A 370 -1.85 10.71 18.13
N PRO A 371 -0.83 9.91 18.50
CA PRO A 371 -0.95 8.45 18.58
C PRO A 371 -1.98 8.02 19.65
N GLY A 372 -2.99 7.26 19.21
CA GLY A 372 -4.11 6.81 20.05
C GLY A 372 -5.39 7.64 19.93
N ARG A 373 -5.42 8.68 19.07
CA ARG A 373 -6.63 9.42 18.70
C ARG A 373 -7.20 8.97 17.36
N SER A 374 -8.51 9.17 17.13
CA SER A 374 -9.14 8.78 15.86
C SER A 374 -8.92 9.89 14.84
N THR A 375 -8.11 9.64 13.81
CA THR A 375 -7.93 10.61 12.73
C THR A 375 -9.26 10.94 12.03
N LEU A 376 -10.21 10.00 12.00
CA LEU A 376 -11.52 10.19 11.37
C LEU A 376 -12.51 10.99 12.25
N ALA A 377 -12.25 11.13 13.55
CA ALA A 377 -13.05 11.94 14.47
C ALA A 377 -12.39 13.29 14.80
N ASP A 378 -11.09 13.27 15.09
CA ASP A 378 -10.37 14.32 15.81
C ASP A 378 -9.50 15.21 14.89
N PHE A 379 -9.27 14.82 13.63
CA PHE A 379 -8.54 15.67 12.68
C PHE A 379 -9.41 16.87 12.26
N PRO A 380 -8.92 18.13 12.39
CA PRO A 380 -9.75 19.32 12.13
C PRO A 380 -10.42 19.34 10.74
N GLY A 381 -9.74 18.83 9.72
CA GLY A 381 -10.32 18.67 8.38
C GLY A 381 -11.51 17.71 8.34
N ASN A 382 -11.48 16.62 9.11
CA ASN A 382 -12.55 15.61 9.11
C ASN A 382 -13.78 16.09 9.90
N VAL A 383 -13.58 16.92 10.94
CA VAL A 383 -14.67 17.65 11.63
C VAL A 383 -15.49 18.51 10.65
N ILE A 384 -14.84 19.05 9.60
CA ILE A 384 -15.52 19.77 8.51
C ILE A 384 -16.10 18.80 7.47
N LEU A 385 -15.29 17.84 7.00
CA LEU A 385 -15.54 17.08 5.77
C LEU A 385 -16.53 15.92 5.94
N ASN A 386 -16.62 15.31 7.13
CA ASN A 386 -17.45 14.13 7.36
C ASN A 386 -18.93 14.40 7.03
N SER A 387 -19.45 15.59 7.37
CA SER A 387 -20.82 16.01 7.05
C SER A 387 -21.11 16.04 5.54
N PHE A 388 -20.09 16.29 4.71
CA PHE A 388 -20.18 16.25 3.25
C PHE A 388 -19.96 14.84 2.69
N GLY A 389 -19.61 13.87 3.54
CA GLY A 389 -19.33 12.49 3.17
C GLY A 389 -17.96 12.27 2.54
N LEU A 390 -16.97 13.06 2.97
CA LEU A 390 -15.57 12.95 2.62
C LEU A 390 -14.72 12.86 3.90
N SER A 391 -13.61 12.13 3.87
CA SER A 391 -12.60 12.18 4.94
C SER A 391 -11.18 12.06 4.39
N ILE A 392 -10.21 12.67 5.07
CA ILE A 392 -8.78 12.52 4.83
C ILE A 392 -8.24 11.46 5.78
N LEU A 393 -7.52 10.47 5.23
CA LEU A 393 -7.06 9.28 5.96
C LEU A 393 -5.62 9.45 6.49
N PRO A 394 -5.24 8.76 7.58
CA PRO A 394 -3.88 8.81 8.15
C PRO A 394 -2.82 8.12 7.29
N TRP A 395 -3.23 7.40 6.23
CA TRP A 395 -2.31 6.69 5.33
C TRP A 395 -1.86 7.58 4.17
N THR A 396 -0.59 7.47 3.78
CA THR A 396 -0.03 8.16 2.61
C THR A 396 -0.40 7.49 1.29
N LEU A 397 -0.20 8.21 0.19
CA LEU A 397 -0.28 7.74 -1.18
C LEU A 397 1.01 8.15 -1.93
N ALA A 398 1.50 7.29 -2.81
CA ALA A 398 2.74 7.53 -3.54
C ALA A 398 2.55 8.62 -4.63
N PRO A 399 3.39 9.66 -4.68
CA PRO A 399 3.28 10.72 -5.68
C PRO A 399 3.63 10.20 -7.08
N GLY A 400 2.98 10.75 -8.10
CA GLY A 400 3.15 10.35 -9.50
C GLY A 400 2.12 10.99 -10.43
N CYS A 401 2.10 10.57 -11.69
CA CYS A 401 1.07 10.95 -12.65
C CYS A 401 0.07 9.81 -12.84
N PHE A 402 -1.23 10.11 -12.76
CA PHE A 402 -2.30 9.11 -12.84
C PHE A 402 -3.32 9.51 -13.91
N PRO A 403 -3.81 8.57 -14.75
CA PRO A 403 -4.85 8.88 -15.73
C PRO A 403 -6.15 9.30 -15.03
N VAL A 404 -6.95 10.15 -15.69
CA VAL A 404 -8.27 10.52 -15.15
C VAL A 404 -9.19 9.30 -15.01
N PRO A 405 -10.03 9.24 -13.95
CA PRO A 405 -11.05 8.21 -13.77
C PRO A 405 -11.86 7.94 -15.05
N SER A 406 -11.87 6.69 -15.51
CA SER A 406 -12.76 6.25 -16.58
C SER A 406 -14.21 6.16 -16.11
N ALA A 407 -15.16 6.15 -17.04
CA ALA A 407 -16.58 5.96 -16.74
C ALA A 407 -16.88 4.68 -15.94
N ASP A 408 -16.02 3.66 -16.04
CA ASP A 408 -16.12 2.40 -15.28
C ASP A 408 -15.47 2.48 -13.90
N SER A 409 -14.48 3.35 -13.68
CA SER A 409 -13.84 3.51 -12.36
C SER A 409 -14.76 4.17 -11.32
N LEU A 410 -15.77 4.91 -11.78
CA LEU A 410 -16.93 5.36 -11.00
C LEU A 410 -17.78 4.21 -10.42
N ASN A 411 -17.56 2.95 -10.85
CA ASN A 411 -18.32 1.83 -10.30
C ASN A 411 -17.99 1.55 -8.83
N TYR A 412 -16.79 1.86 -8.33
CA TYR A 412 -16.51 1.76 -6.90
C TYR A 412 -17.06 2.97 -6.15
N HIS A 413 -17.98 2.71 -5.23
CA HIS A 413 -18.46 3.65 -4.23
C HIS A 413 -18.69 2.89 -2.93
N PHE A 414 -18.21 3.41 -1.79
CA PHE A 414 -18.19 2.69 -0.52
C PHE A 414 -19.56 2.07 -0.15
N ARG A 415 -20.65 2.84 -0.28
CA ARG A 415 -22.00 2.38 0.07
C ARG A 415 -22.54 1.33 -0.90
N LYS A 416 -22.21 1.45 -2.19
CA LYS A 416 -22.56 0.46 -3.23
C LYS A 416 -21.80 -0.85 -3.02
N ALA A 417 -20.48 -0.79 -2.86
CA ALA A 417 -19.64 -1.94 -2.59
C ALA A 417 -20.08 -2.66 -1.30
N LEU A 418 -20.46 -1.91 -0.25
CA LEU A 418 -21.00 -2.47 0.98
C LEU A 418 -22.39 -3.12 0.79
N SER A 419 -23.23 -2.59 -0.10
CA SER A 419 -24.53 -3.19 -0.42
C SER A 419 -24.38 -4.49 -1.21
N GLU A 420 -23.45 -4.55 -2.16
CA GLU A 420 -23.15 -5.76 -2.93
C GLU A 420 -22.46 -6.82 -2.07
N PHE A 421 -21.59 -6.42 -1.13
CA PHE A 421 -21.03 -7.29 -0.10
C PHE A 421 -22.10 -7.91 0.81
N GLN A 422 -23.14 -7.16 1.20
CA GLN A 422 -24.25 -7.71 1.98
C GLN A 422 -25.11 -8.69 1.17
N ALA A 423 -25.36 -8.42 -0.11
CA ALA A 423 -26.04 -9.38 -0.99
C ALA A 423 -25.23 -10.69 -1.16
N ASN A 424 -23.89 -10.60 -1.21
CA ASN A 424 -23.02 -11.77 -1.21
C ASN A 424 -23.12 -12.59 0.08
N LEU A 425 -23.05 -11.93 1.26
CA LEU A 425 -23.18 -12.61 2.56
C LEU A 425 -24.55 -13.28 2.75
N ASN A 426 -25.60 -12.70 2.17
CA ASN A 426 -26.95 -13.29 2.19
C ASN A 426 -27.14 -14.46 1.19
N LEU A 427 -26.13 -14.79 0.37
CA LEU A 427 -26.22 -15.71 -0.78
C LEU A 427 -27.21 -15.28 -1.89
N GLU A 428 -27.53 -13.98 -1.97
CA GLU A 428 -28.52 -13.41 -2.91
C GLU A 428 -27.95 -13.13 -4.32
N GLY A 429 -26.73 -13.62 -4.62
CA GLY A 429 -26.15 -13.58 -5.97
C GLY A 429 -25.55 -12.24 -6.39
N GLY A 430 -24.86 -11.54 -5.49
CA GLY A 430 -24.10 -10.34 -5.83
C GLY A 430 -22.92 -10.62 -6.76
N ASN A 431 -22.47 -9.58 -7.48
CA ASN A 431 -21.41 -9.67 -8.49
C ASN A 431 -20.22 -8.75 -8.15
N LEU A 432 -19.81 -8.77 -6.89
CA LEU A 432 -18.76 -7.90 -6.34
C LEU A 432 -17.37 -8.27 -6.88
N GLU A 433 -16.65 -7.29 -7.44
CA GLU A 433 -15.29 -7.49 -7.95
C GLU A 433 -14.27 -7.70 -6.81
N LYS A 434 -13.31 -8.61 -6.99
CA LYS A 434 -12.21 -8.88 -6.02
C LYS A 434 -11.46 -7.61 -5.59
N ASN A 435 -11.22 -6.68 -6.51
CA ASN A 435 -10.52 -5.42 -6.22
C ASN A 435 -11.33 -4.55 -5.24
N TRP A 436 -12.67 -4.62 -5.27
CA TRP A 436 -13.53 -3.86 -4.37
C TRP A 436 -13.54 -4.45 -2.96
N LEU A 437 -13.35 -5.76 -2.78
CA LEU A 437 -13.23 -6.38 -1.46
C LEU A 437 -12.02 -5.81 -0.69
N SER A 438 -10.85 -5.74 -1.35
CA SER A 438 -9.64 -5.17 -0.71
C SER A 438 -9.82 -3.68 -0.36
N LYS A 439 -10.44 -2.87 -1.23
CA LYS A 439 -10.71 -1.45 -0.94
C LYS A 439 -11.82 -1.25 0.10
N LEU A 440 -12.90 -2.04 0.06
CA LEU A 440 -13.99 -2.04 1.05
C LEU A 440 -13.50 -2.47 2.45
N ARG A 441 -12.52 -3.37 2.53
CA ARG A 441 -11.86 -3.76 3.79
C ARG A 441 -11.23 -2.53 4.48
N VAL A 442 -10.51 -1.71 3.72
CA VAL A 442 -9.85 -0.49 4.20
C VAL A 442 -10.86 0.63 4.48
N ASP A 443 -11.77 0.91 3.53
CA ASP A 443 -12.75 1.99 3.65
C ASP A 443 -13.82 1.71 4.72
N GLY A 444 -14.19 0.44 4.90
CA GLY A 444 -15.09 0.01 5.97
C GLY A 444 -14.45 0.10 7.35
N ALA A 445 -13.16 -0.24 7.48
CA ALA A 445 -12.41 -0.03 8.71
C ALA A 445 -12.31 1.47 9.04
N ALA A 446 -11.91 2.30 8.09
CA ALA A 446 -11.84 3.75 8.27
C ALA A 446 -13.20 4.37 8.63
N PHE A 447 -14.27 4.02 7.91
CA PHE A 447 -15.60 4.57 8.16
C PHE A 447 -16.06 4.33 9.62
N LEU A 448 -15.77 3.15 10.17
CA LEU A 448 -16.17 2.78 11.54
C LEU A 448 -15.46 3.60 12.65
N GLN A 449 -14.42 4.35 12.29
CA GLN A 449 -13.72 5.29 13.17
C GLN A 449 -14.32 6.71 13.15
N ILE A 450 -15.30 6.98 12.28
CA ILE A 450 -16.10 8.20 12.28
C ILE A 450 -17.14 8.12 13.42
N PRO A 451 -17.32 9.16 14.26
CA PRO A 451 -18.29 9.13 15.36
C PRO A 451 -19.72 8.89 14.89
N ALA A 452 -20.30 7.75 15.32
CA ALA A 452 -21.67 7.37 14.97
C ALA A 452 -22.72 7.83 15.99
N GLU A 453 -22.31 8.38 17.13
CA GLU A 453 -23.24 8.95 18.12
C GLU A 453 -23.86 10.26 17.60
N GLY A 454 -25.13 10.49 17.91
CA GLY A 454 -25.91 11.64 17.40
C GLY A 454 -26.31 11.53 15.92
N VAL A 455 -25.48 10.97 15.05
CA VAL A 455 -25.64 10.95 13.58
C VAL A 455 -26.44 9.72 13.09
N PRO A 456 -27.72 9.85 12.66
CA PRO A 456 -28.57 8.71 12.31
C PRO A 456 -28.07 7.93 11.10
N ALA A 457 -27.42 8.59 10.14
CA ALA A 457 -26.84 7.95 8.96
C ALA A 457 -25.77 6.91 9.34
N TYR A 458 -24.90 7.25 10.29
CA TYR A 458 -23.79 6.39 10.71
C TYR A 458 -24.25 5.38 11.77
N ALA A 459 -25.07 5.79 12.74
CA ALA A 459 -25.73 4.88 13.68
C ALA A 459 -26.56 3.79 12.96
N SER A 460 -27.25 4.15 11.86
CA SER A 460 -27.96 3.17 11.02
C SER A 460 -27.01 2.19 10.35
N LEU A 461 -25.83 2.64 9.91
CA LEU A 461 -24.82 1.77 9.29
C LEU A 461 -24.19 0.82 10.31
N HIS A 462 -23.77 1.30 11.49
CA HIS A 462 -23.22 0.44 12.55
C HIS A 462 -24.27 -0.60 12.98
N ARG A 463 -25.55 -0.23 13.11
CA ARG A 463 -26.68 -1.14 13.37
C ARG A 463 -27.01 -2.10 12.22
N LEU A 464 -26.59 -1.81 11.00
CA LEU A 464 -26.71 -2.72 9.86
C LEU A 464 -25.55 -3.72 9.84
N LEU A 465 -24.31 -3.22 9.87
CA LEU A 465 -23.09 -4.01 9.94
C LEU A 465 -23.11 -4.99 11.12
N ARG A 466 -23.45 -4.52 12.34
CA ARG A 466 -23.60 -5.37 13.54
C ARG A 466 -24.64 -6.48 13.35
N LYS A 467 -25.74 -6.24 12.60
CA LYS A 467 -26.72 -7.29 12.30
C LYS A 467 -26.14 -8.34 11.34
N GLN A 468 -25.38 -7.92 10.33
CA GLN A 468 -24.82 -8.84 9.34
C GLN A 468 -23.69 -9.69 9.95
N LEU A 469 -22.78 -9.10 10.74
CA LEU A 469 -21.74 -9.87 11.45
C LEU A 469 -22.32 -10.95 12.37
N ARG A 470 -23.41 -10.66 13.09
CA ARG A 470 -24.15 -11.67 13.90
C ARG A 470 -24.82 -12.78 13.08
N LEU A 471 -25.02 -12.59 11.77
CA LEU A 471 -25.61 -13.60 10.89
C LEU A 471 -24.56 -14.38 10.09
N SER A 472 -23.39 -13.78 9.85
CA SER A 472 -22.29 -14.40 9.11
C SER A 472 -21.25 -15.10 9.98
N GLY A 473 -21.26 -14.87 11.30
CA GLY A 473 -20.24 -15.36 12.22
C GLY A 473 -18.90 -14.60 12.07
N LEU A 474 -17.88 -15.08 12.79
CA LEU A 474 -16.51 -14.56 12.68
C LEU A 474 -15.57 -15.65 12.14
N PRO A 475 -14.79 -15.38 11.06
CA PRO A 475 -13.91 -16.37 10.45
C PRO A 475 -12.87 -16.93 11.43
N ALA A 476 -12.80 -18.26 11.52
CA ALA A 476 -11.78 -18.98 12.28
C ALA A 476 -10.43 -18.94 11.53
N VAL A 477 -9.74 -17.81 11.60
CA VAL A 477 -8.45 -17.55 10.94
C VAL A 477 -7.28 -18.08 11.78
N SER A 478 -6.36 -18.81 11.15
CA SER A 478 -5.14 -19.37 11.77
C SER A 478 -4.05 -19.64 10.70
N PRO A 479 -2.81 -20.05 11.06
CA PRO A 479 -1.80 -20.52 10.09
C PRO A 479 -2.27 -21.69 9.22
N GLU A 480 -3.08 -22.58 9.79
CA GLU A 480 -3.64 -23.76 9.11
C GLU A 480 -4.85 -23.40 8.23
N ASN A 481 -5.55 -22.31 8.56
CA ASN A 481 -6.68 -21.78 7.81
C ASN A 481 -6.50 -20.27 7.50
N PRO A 482 -5.53 -19.89 6.65
CA PRO A 482 -5.21 -18.50 6.38
C PRO A 482 -6.20 -17.87 5.40
N VAL A 483 -6.72 -16.70 5.75
CA VAL A 483 -7.69 -15.93 4.96
C VAL A 483 -6.98 -15.11 3.88
N ALA A 484 -7.52 -15.06 2.66
CA ALA A 484 -7.00 -14.22 1.58
C ALA A 484 -7.46 -12.76 1.73
N SER A 485 -6.57 -11.80 1.51
CA SER A 485 -6.86 -10.36 1.69
C SER A 485 -7.94 -9.78 0.77
N ASP A 486 -8.25 -10.48 -0.33
CA ASP A 486 -9.27 -10.14 -1.33
C ASP A 486 -10.56 -10.97 -1.17
N SER A 487 -10.83 -11.50 0.03
CA SER A 487 -11.99 -12.33 0.35
C SER A 487 -13.02 -11.61 1.24
N CYS A 488 -14.23 -12.16 1.34
CA CYS A 488 -15.29 -11.63 2.19
C CYS A 488 -14.93 -11.76 3.68
N GLU A 489 -14.27 -12.84 4.06
CA GLU A 489 -13.80 -13.14 5.41
C GLU A 489 -12.82 -12.08 5.91
N ALA A 490 -11.91 -11.60 5.06
CA ALA A 490 -11.00 -10.51 5.39
C ALA A 490 -11.75 -9.20 5.69
N VAL A 491 -12.82 -8.90 4.94
CA VAL A 491 -13.69 -7.74 5.20
C VAL A 491 -14.44 -7.92 6.53
N VAL A 492 -14.98 -9.12 6.82
CA VAL A 492 -15.67 -9.44 8.07
C VAL A 492 -14.77 -9.24 9.29
N LEU A 493 -13.52 -9.73 9.26
CA LEU A 493 -12.54 -9.57 10.35
C LEU A 493 -12.25 -8.09 10.66
N CYS A 494 -12.07 -7.25 9.64
CA CYS A 494 -11.82 -5.81 9.80
C CYS A 494 -13.03 -5.06 10.34
N LEU A 495 -14.22 -5.29 9.75
CA LEU A 495 -15.46 -4.64 10.18
C LEU A 495 -15.82 -5.01 11.62
N ALA A 496 -15.56 -6.24 12.05
CA ALA A 496 -15.77 -6.67 13.43
C ALA A 496 -14.79 -6.00 14.41
N THR A 497 -13.52 -5.90 14.04
CA THR A 497 -12.47 -5.25 14.83
C THR A 497 -12.79 -3.77 15.06
N GLU A 498 -13.08 -3.02 13.99
CA GLU A 498 -13.39 -1.59 14.15
C GLU A 498 -14.78 -1.33 14.75
N LEU A 499 -15.77 -2.23 14.56
CA LEU A 499 -17.04 -2.10 15.30
C LEU A 499 -16.84 -2.25 16.82
N ALA A 500 -16.03 -3.21 17.26
CA ALA A 500 -15.66 -3.35 18.67
C ALA A 500 -14.97 -2.07 19.19
N ARG A 501 -14.00 -1.54 18.43
CA ARG A 501 -13.30 -0.28 18.75
C ARG A 501 -14.23 0.94 18.76
N SER A 502 -15.31 0.94 17.97
CA SER A 502 -16.36 1.98 17.97
C SER A 502 -17.33 1.92 19.18
N GLY A 503 -17.02 1.14 20.22
CA GLY A 503 -17.87 0.98 21.40
C GLY A 503 -19.05 0.01 21.19
N THR A 504 -18.98 -0.89 20.21
CA THR A 504 -19.90 -2.03 20.16
C THR A 504 -19.49 -3.05 21.22
N ASP A 505 -20.43 -3.41 22.10
CA ASP A 505 -20.30 -4.53 23.03
C ASP A 505 -19.81 -5.78 22.28
N CYS A 506 -18.62 -6.25 22.65
CA CYS A 506 -17.97 -7.34 21.96
C CYS A 506 -18.70 -8.68 22.15
N SER A 507 -19.50 -8.84 23.22
CA SER A 507 -20.36 -10.01 23.41
C SER A 507 -21.49 -10.08 22.37
N GLU A 508 -21.89 -8.94 21.80
CA GLU A 508 -22.82 -8.86 20.66
C GLU A 508 -22.18 -9.21 19.30
N LEU A 509 -20.87 -9.50 19.27
CA LEU A 509 -20.11 -9.91 18.07
C LEU A 509 -19.48 -11.30 18.22
N ALA A 510 -19.04 -11.67 19.43
CA ALA A 510 -18.19 -12.84 19.69
C ALA A 510 -18.95 -14.17 19.89
N GLN A 511 -20.24 -14.27 19.56
CA GLN A 511 -21.08 -15.45 19.87
C GLN A 511 -20.58 -16.78 19.28
N GLU A 512 -19.71 -16.77 18.28
CA GLU A 512 -19.09 -17.96 17.68
C GLU A 512 -17.55 -18.01 17.82
N LEU A 513 -16.90 -17.03 18.47
CA LEU A 513 -15.45 -17.08 18.76
C LEU A 513 -15.13 -18.02 19.94
N GLY A 514 -15.44 -19.31 19.75
CA GLY A 514 -15.03 -20.42 20.61
C GLY A 514 -15.19 -20.13 22.09
N ALA A 515 -16.36 -19.60 22.50
CA ALA A 515 -16.60 -18.93 23.77
C ALA A 515 -15.83 -19.61 24.92
N TRP A 516 -14.86 -18.87 25.48
CA TRP A 516 -13.86 -19.43 26.38
C TRP A 516 -14.55 -19.86 27.68
N SER A 517 -14.94 -21.14 27.71
CA SER A 517 -15.69 -21.74 28.80
C SER A 517 -14.74 -21.86 29.99
N CYS A 518 -14.77 -20.82 30.82
CA CYS A 518 -14.04 -20.71 32.06
C CYS A 518 -14.10 -22.05 32.82
N GLY A 519 -12.97 -22.77 32.84
CA GLY A 519 -12.78 -23.90 33.74
C GLY A 519 -13.07 -23.39 35.15
N SER A 520 -13.90 -24.11 35.90
CA SER A 520 -14.85 -23.59 36.91
C SER A 520 -14.28 -22.85 38.13
N ASN A 521 -13.00 -22.47 38.13
CA ASN A 521 -12.23 -22.05 39.28
C ASN A 521 -11.64 -20.61 39.15
N LEU A 522 -11.65 -19.97 37.97
CA LEU A 522 -11.01 -18.67 37.74
C LEU A 522 -11.95 -17.62 37.10
N CYS A 523 -12.76 -16.96 37.93
CA CYS A 523 -13.58 -15.82 37.50
C CYS A 523 -12.74 -14.54 37.31
N PRO A 524 -13.06 -13.69 36.30
CA PRO A 524 -12.42 -12.39 36.14
C PRO A 524 -12.53 -11.54 37.41
N SER A 525 -11.41 -10.98 37.88
CA SER A 525 -11.28 -10.37 39.22
C SER A 525 -10.98 -8.88 39.16
N GLU A 526 -11.00 -8.21 40.32
CA GLU A 526 -10.43 -6.87 40.51
C GLU A 526 -8.98 -6.99 40.98
N HIS A 527 -8.08 -6.27 40.31
CA HIS A 527 -6.65 -6.23 40.61
C HIS A 527 -6.20 -4.78 40.76
N THR A 528 -5.34 -4.50 41.74
CA THR A 528 -4.60 -3.23 41.83
C THR A 528 -3.16 -3.49 41.40
N VAL A 529 -2.64 -2.66 40.50
CA VAL A 529 -1.28 -2.75 39.95
C VAL A 529 -0.56 -1.44 40.26
N GLU A 530 0.58 -1.52 40.92
CA GLU A 530 1.47 -0.36 41.11
C GLU A 530 2.33 -0.16 39.86
N ILE A 531 2.38 1.07 39.33
CA ILE A 531 3.29 1.46 38.25
C ILE A 531 4.12 2.68 38.66
N ASP A 532 5.30 2.84 38.10
CA ASP A 532 6.07 4.09 38.22
C ASP A 532 5.84 4.98 37.00
N ALA A 533 5.06 6.04 37.15
CA ALA A 533 4.77 7.01 36.10
C ALA A 533 5.85 8.12 36.05
N ARG A 534 7.13 7.72 36.05
CA ARG A 534 8.31 8.57 35.79
C ARG A 534 8.99 8.10 34.52
N ASN A 535 8.89 8.91 33.46
CA ASN A 535 9.54 8.63 32.18
C ASN A 535 10.21 9.90 31.62
N PRO A 536 11.54 10.05 31.73
CA PRO A 536 12.29 11.20 31.20
C PRO A 536 12.67 11.07 29.71
N SER A 537 12.15 10.04 29.03
CA SER A 537 12.50 9.63 27.66
C SER A 537 11.26 9.10 26.93
N ASP A 538 11.42 8.41 25.80
CA ASP A 538 10.33 7.99 24.91
C ASP A 538 9.24 7.13 25.60
N ASP A 539 8.01 7.18 25.08
CA ASP A 539 6.82 6.47 25.59
C ASP A 539 7.12 5.00 25.97
N THR A 540 6.95 4.67 27.25
CA THR A 540 7.41 3.40 27.85
C THR A 540 6.23 2.53 28.26
N TRP A 541 6.26 1.23 27.90
CA TRP A 541 5.19 0.28 28.22
C TRP A 541 5.45 -0.43 29.56
N MET A 542 4.58 -0.20 30.54
CA MET A 542 4.56 -0.91 31.82
C MET A 542 3.70 -2.18 31.70
N SER A 543 4.30 -3.35 31.95
CA SER A 543 3.60 -4.63 32.03
C SER A 543 2.75 -4.71 33.31
N THR A 544 1.50 -5.16 33.19
CA THR A 544 0.60 -5.33 34.35
C THR A 544 0.57 -6.74 34.94
N GLY A 545 1.09 -7.74 34.22
CA GLY A 545 0.89 -9.15 34.55
C GLY A 545 -0.56 -9.65 34.37
N LEU A 546 -1.42 -8.88 33.69
CA LEU A 546 -2.84 -9.21 33.50
C LEU A 546 -3.18 -9.41 32.01
N TYR A 547 -4.19 -10.24 31.76
CA TYR A 547 -4.77 -10.52 30.45
C TYR A 547 -6.27 -10.20 30.45
N LEU A 548 -6.77 -9.59 29.37
CA LEU A 548 -8.19 -9.42 29.11
C LEU A 548 -8.70 -10.57 28.22
N PRO A 549 -9.64 -11.42 28.69
CA PRO A 549 -10.27 -12.44 27.86
C PRO A 549 -10.94 -11.87 26.61
N ASN A 550 -10.98 -12.66 25.54
CA ASN A 550 -11.53 -12.24 24.25
C ASN A 550 -12.99 -11.78 24.35
N GLY A 551 -13.28 -10.61 23.77
CA GLY A 551 -14.62 -10.03 23.75
C GLY A 551 -15.17 -9.56 25.10
N GLN A 552 -14.34 -9.44 26.15
CA GLN A 552 -14.77 -8.88 27.43
C GLN A 552 -14.49 -7.37 27.55
N LEU A 553 -15.23 -6.75 28.46
CA LEU A 553 -15.07 -5.35 28.88
C LEU A 553 -14.33 -5.33 30.23
N THR A 554 -13.27 -4.54 30.32
CA THR A 554 -12.61 -4.17 31.58
C THR A 554 -13.02 -2.75 31.99
N GLU A 555 -13.03 -2.48 33.29
CA GLU A 555 -13.08 -1.12 33.84
C GLU A 555 -11.70 -0.83 34.43
N VAL A 556 -11.13 0.32 34.08
CA VAL A 556 -9.85 0.78 34.61
C VAL A 556 -10.08 2.09 35.34
N SER A 557 -9.62 2.16 36.60
CA SER A 557 -9.78 3.29 37.50
C SER A 557 -8.41 3.81 37.96
N LEU A 558 -8.24 5.13 37.93
CA LEU A 558 -6.99 5.85 38.21
C LEU A 558 -7.29 7.20 38.90
N CYS A 559 -6.29 7.76 39.59
CA CYS A 559 -6.45 9.03 40.31
C CYS A 559 -6.55 10.24 39.36
N GLU A 560 -7.13 11.35 39.83
CA GLU A 560 -7.29 12.59 39.04
C GLU A 560 -5.96 13.09 38.45
N ALA A 561 -4.87 13.02 39.24
CA ALA A 561 -3.54 13.42 38.80
C ALA A 561 -3.02 12.58 37.61
N ALA A 562 -3.37 11.28 37.57
CA ALA A 562 -2.99 10.40 36.48
C ALA A 562 -3.77 10.71 35.19
N ALA A 563 -5.08 10.94 35.29
CA ALA A 563 -5.95 11.24 34.15
C ALA A 563 -5.48 12.49 33.38
N CYS A 564 -4.92 13.49 34.09
CA CYS A 564 -4.40 14.71 33.49
C CYS A 564 -3.02 14.58 32.80
N THR A 565 -2.37 13.41 32.80
CA THR A 565 -1.01 13.23 32.23
C THR A 565 -0.94 12.52 30.88
N GLY A 566 -2.06 12.06 30.33
CA GLY A 566 -2.08 11.41 29.01
C GLY A 566 -1.51 9.99 28.99
N LEU A 567 -1.58 9.27 30.12
CA LEU A 567 -1.40 7.81 30.16
C LEU A 567 -2.30 7.14 29.11
N LYS A 568 -1.84 6.01 28.57
CA LYS A 568 -2.59 5.24 27.57
C LYS A 568 -2.68 3.78 28.02
N LEU A 569 -3.84 3.15 27.90
CA LEU A 569 -4.00 1.71 28.10
C LEU A 569 -3.91 1.01 26.74
N GLN A 570 -3.13 -0.07 26.67
CA GLN A 570 -3.08 -0.96 25.52
C GLN A 570 -3.48 -2.39 25.91
N ILE A 571 -4.25 -3.02 25.03
CA ILE A 571 -4.70 -4.40 25.10
C ILE A 571 -4.06 -5.17 23.93
N GLY A 572 -3.28 -6.19 24.27
CA GLY A 572 -2.46 -6.99 23.34
C GLY A 572 -1.03 -6.47 23.18
N CYS A 573 -0.10 -7.39 22.95
CA CYS A 573 1.35 -7.12 22.87
C CYS A 573 1.84 -6.68 21.48
N HIS A 574 1.10 -7.00 20.42
CA HIS A 574 1.53 -6.80 19.04
C HIS A 574 1.38 -5.33 18.57
N THR A 575 2.31 -4.85 17.76
CA THR A 575 2.18 -3.55 17.04
C THR A 575 1.68 -3.68 15.60
N ASP A 576 1.69 -4.89 15.05
CA ASP A 576 1.67 -5.08 13.60
C ASP A 576 0.27 -5.06 12.99
N ASP A 577 0.04 -4.05 12.15
CA ASP A 577 -1.08 -3.94 11.23
C ASP A 577 -0.82 -4.75 9.94
N LEU A 578 -1.54 -5.85 9.79
CA LEU A 578 -1.45 -6.73 8.62
C LEU A 578 -2.43 -6.36 7.49
N MET A 579 -3.03 -5.16 7.50
CA MET A 579 -3.97 -4.74 6.45
C MET A 579 -3.34 -4.74 5.05
N SER A 580 -2.03 -4.52 4.94
CA SER A 580 -1.25 -4.61 3.71
C SER A 580 -0.93 -6.04 3.25
N ALA A 581 -1.04 -7.04 4.12
CA ALA A 581 -0.64 -8.42 3.84
C ALA A 581 -1.60 -9.08 2.82
N SER A 582 -1.05 -9.92 1.94
CA SER A 582 -1.83 -10.63 0.90
C SER A 582 -2.64 -11.81 1.45
N LYS A 583 -2.22 -12.35 2.60
CA LYS A 583 -2.90 -13.37 3.40
C LYS A 583 -2.82 -13.03 4.88
N LEU A 584 -3.77 -13.56 5.64
CA LEU A 584 -3.99 -13.31 7.05
C LEU A 584 -4.05 -14.64 7.81
N SER A 585 -3.07 -14.88 8.68
CA SER A 585 -3.02 -15.99 9.64
C SER A 585 -3.60 -15.62 11.01
N ARG A 586 -3.87 -14.32 11.23
CA ARG A 586 -4.68 -13.77 12.34
C ARG A 586 -5.53 -12.59 11.84
N ALA A 587 -6.38 -12.02 12.69
CA ALA A 587 -7.04 -10.75 12.35
C ALA A 587 -5.99 -9.64 12.12
N PRO A 588 -6.22 -8.66 11.20
CA PRO A 588 -5.15 -7.75 10.77
C PRO A 588 -4.58 -6.86 11.87
N VAL A 589 -5.46 -6.33 12.71
CA VAL A 589 -5.12 -5.59 13.94
C VAL A 589 -5.76 -6.33 15.09
N VAL A 590 -4.93 -6.89 15.99
CA VAL A 590 -5.39 -7.64 17.17
C VAL A 590 -5.32 -6.82 18.46
N THR A 591 -4.89 -5.56 18.40
CA THR A 591 -4.68 -4.71 19.58
C THR A 591 -5.62 -3.52 19.62
N HIS A 592 -5.84 -3.00 20.83
CA HIS A 592 -6.60 -1.79 21.07
C HIS A 592 -5.85 -0.90 22.07
N GLN A 593 -5.69 0.37 21.71
CA GLN A 593 -5.02 1.39 22.52
C GLN A 593 -5.97 2.57 22.68
N CYS A 594 -6.07 3.12 23.89
CA CYS A 594 -6.89 4.28 24.20
C CYS A 594 -6.17 5.20 25.20
N CYS A 595 -6.45 6.51 25.14
CA CYS A 595 -5.99 7.47 26.13
C CYS A 595 -6.85 7.35 27.40
N MET A 596 -6.22 7.44 28.57
CA MET A 596 -6.87 7.38 29.88
C MET A 596 -7.13 8.80 30.39
N ASP A 597 -8.07 9.50 29.75
CA ASP A 597 -8.37 10.93 30.02
C ASP A 597 -9.36 11.15 31.17
N ARG A 598 -9.78 10.07 31.85
CA ARG A 598 -10.77 10.03 32.93
C ARG A 598 -10.30 9.18 34.10
N THR A 599 -10.83 9.47 35.29
CA THR A 599 -10.59 8.69 36.51
C THR A 599 -11.18 7.28 36.45
N GLU A 600 -12.23 7.06 35.66
CA GLU A 600 -12.78 5.73 35.35
C GLU A 600 -13.10 5.65 33.87
N GLN A 601 -12.75 4.53 33.24
CA GLN A 601 -12.95 4.30 31.81
C GLN A 601 -13.14 2.81 31.52
N SER A 602 -14.15 2.48 30.72
CA SER A 602 -14.44 1.11 30.29
C SER A 602 -13.83 0.86 28.91
N VAL A 603 -13.14 -0.27 28.74
CA VAL A 603 -12.37 -0.60 27.53
C VAL A 603 -12.55 -2.07 27.18
N SER A 604 -12.60 -2.41 25.89
CA SER A 604 -12.71 -3.80 25.41
C SER A 604 -11.85 -4.06 24.18
N ASN A 605 -11.47 -5.32 23.97
CA ASN A 605 -10.90 -5.79 22.72
C ASN A 605 -11.61 -7.08 22.29
N LEU A 606 -12.04 -7.16 21.03
CA LEU A 606 -12.67 -8.35 20.47
C LEU A 606 -11.74 -9.58 20.57
N TRP A 607 -10.45 -9.36 20.38
CA TRP A 607 -9.41 -10.41 20.36
C TRP A 607 -8.80 -10.71 21.74
N GLY A 608 -9.09 -9.89 22.75
CA GLY A 608 -8.44 -9.96 24.07
C GLY A 608 -7.00 -9.47 24.05
N GLY A 609 -6.19 -9.81 25.06
CA GLY A 609 -4.74 -9.54 25.06
C GLY A 609 -4.15 -9.21 26.43
N LEU A 610 -2.82 -9.24 26.52
CA LEU A 610 -2.07 -8.74 27.67
C LEU A 610 -2.31 -7.23 27.87
N LEU A 611 -2.38 -6.78 29.12
CA LEU A 611 -2.68 -5.38 29.47
C LEU A 611 -1.40 -4.61 29.77
N TYR A 612 -1.25 -3.44 29.15
CA TYR A 612 -0.11 -2.54 29.32
C TYR A 612 -0.57 -1.11 29.63
N VAL A 613 0.18 -0.42 30.47
CA VAL A 613 0.02 1.03 30.67
C VAL A 613 1.21 1.74 30.06
N ILE A 614 0.96 2.57 29.06
CA ILE A 614 1.99 3.37 28.39
C ILE A 614 2.13 4.69 29.15
N VAL A 615 3.32 4.90 29.72
CA VAL A 615 3.71 6.14 30.41
C VAL A 615 4.33 7.07 29.36
N PRO A 616 3.70 8.23 29.07
CA PRO A 616 4.13 9.09 27.99
C PRO A 616 5.43 9.83 28.31
N THR A 617 6.07 10.28 27.24
CA THR A 617 7.33 11.02 27.24
C THR A 617 7.26 12.26 28.14
N GLY A 618 8.16 12.35 29.13
CA GLY A 618 8.27 13.47 30.06
C GLY A 618 7.35 13.38 31.31
N CYS A 619 6.64 12.28 31.52
CA CYS A 619 5.80 12.10 32.72
C CYS A 619 6.65 12.01 34.00
N ASN A 620 6.15 12.56 35.11
CA ASN A 620 6.88 12.64 36.38
C ASN A 620 5.96 12.57 37.62
N LEU A 621 4.96 11.68 37.57
CA LEU A 621 4.02 11.47 38.69
C LEU A 621 4.61 10.65 39.84
N GLY A 622 5.52 9.72 39.53
CA GLY A 622 6.04 8.75 40.51
C GLY A 622 5.21 7.47 40.59
N PRO A 623 5.45 6.65 41.63
CA PRO A 623 4.67 5.46 41.91
C PRO A 623 3.18 5.77 42.11
N MET A 624 2.31 5.02 41.44
CA MET A 624 0.86 5.16 41.52
C MET A 624 0.13 3.83 41.27
N SER A 625 -0.96 3.63 41.99
CA SER A 625 -1.86 2.48 41.88
C SER A 625 -2.88 2.67 40.75
N ILE A 626 -3.07 1.65 39.90
CA ILE A 626 -4.18 1.55 38.94
C ILE A 626 -5.03 0.33 39.28
N THR A 627 -6.34 0.49 39.36
CA THR A 627 -7.29 -0.61 39.56
C THR A 627 -7.84 -1.07 38.21
N ILE A 628 -7.74 -2.37 37.94
CA ILE A 628 -8.20 -3.01 36.71
C ILE A 628 -9.20 -4.11 37.09
N LYS A 629 -10.45 -3.98 36.66
CA LYS A 629 -11.52 -4.95 36.92
C LYS A 629 -11.74 -5.87 35.73
N ARG A 630 -12.14 -7.11 36.01
CA ARG A 630 -12.52 -8.15 35.02
C ARG A 630 -11.37 -8.61 34.12
N ALA A 631 -10.13 -8.50 34.60
CA ALA A 631 -8.97 -9.16 34.00
C ALA A 631 -8.73 -10.53 34.66
N VAL A 632 -7.74 -11.28 34.13
CA VAL A 632 -7.21 -12.51 34.74
C VAL A 632 -5.67 -12.47 34.79
N PRO A 633 -5.00 -13.13 35.75
CA PRO A 633 -3.54 -13.21 35.79
C PRO A 633 -2.91 -13.93 34.58
N ALA A 634 -1.92 -13.28 33.98
CA ALA A 634 -1.02 -13.86 32.98
C ALA A 634 0.26 -14.39 33.65
N PRO A 635 1.01 -15.30 33.00
CA PRO A 635 2.33 -15.68 33.49
C PRO A 635 3.27 -14.48 33.33
N TYR A 636 3.75 -13.96 34.45
CA TYR A 636 4.78 -12.93 34.51
C TYR A 636 5.90 -13.40 35.43
N TYR A 637 7.14 -13.32 34.96
CA TYR A 637 8.33 -13.51 35.78
C TYR A 637 9.25 -12.33 35.59
N LYS A 638 9.51 -11.58 36.67
CA LYS A 638 10.56 -10.56 36.71
C LYS A 638 11.74 -11.03 37.55
N LEU A 639 12.93 -11.02 36.96
CA LEU A 639 14.19 -11.38 37.60
C LEU A 639 14.40 -10.55 38.88
N GLY A 640 14.72 -11.22 40.00
CA GLY A 640 14.93 -10.59 41.30
C GLY A 640 13.66 -10.25 42.10
N GLU A 641 12.47 -10.25 41.48
CA GLU A 641 11.19 -9.95 42.15
C GLU A 641 10.26 -11.17 42.26
N THR A 642 10.20 -12.02 41.22
CA THR A 642 9.31 -13.20 41.20
C THR A 642 10.00 -14.44 41.77
N SER A 643 9.43 -15.08 42.80
CA SER A 643 9.95 -16.34 43.34
C SER A 643 9.67 -17.53 42.41
N LEU A 644 10.51 -18.57 42.49
CA LEU A 644 10.39 -19.78 41.70
C LEU A 644 9.11 -20.58 42.03
N GLU A 645 8.64 -20.51 43.29
CA GLU A 645 7.36 -21.07 43.72
C GLU A 645 6.18 -20.30 43.13
N ALA A 646 6.24 -18.95 43.13
CA ALA A 646 5.22 -18.11 42.53
C ALA A 646 5.11 -18.35 41.02
N TRP A 647 6.25 -18.45 40.32
CA TRP A 647 6.31 -18.85 38.90
C TRP A 647 5.59 -20.18 38.66
N ARG A 648 6.00 -21.23 39.38
CA ARG A 648 5.49 -22.59 39.21
C ARG A 648 4.00 -22.70 39.53
N SER A 649 3.51 -21.97 40.52
CA SER A 649 2.08 -21.88 40.84
C SER A 649 1.29 -21.15 39.74
N CYS A 650 1.86 -20.09 39.16
CA CYS A 650 1.19 -19.30 38.12
C CYS A 650 1.14 -20.05 36.78
N ILE A 651 2.27 -20.56 36.28
CA ILE A 651 2.40 -21.09 34.91
C ILE A 651 1.59 -22.37 34.65
N GLN A 652 1.33 -23.15 35.71
CA GLN A 652 0.54 -24.39 35.62
C GLN A 652 -0.96 -24.12 35.49
N GLU A 653 -1.50 -23.13 36.20
CA GLU A 653 -2.93 -22.83 36.24
C GLU A 653 -3.35 -21.64 35.34
N SER A 654 -2.41 -20.81 34.89
CA SER A 654 -2.76 -19.60 34.11
C SER A 654 -3.48 -19.93 32.80
N PRO A 655 -4.64 -19.31 32.53
CA PRO A 655 -5.36 -19.49 31.27
C PRO A 655 -4.80 -18.63 30.13
N ALA A 656 -4.06 -17.55 30.41
CA ALA A 656 -3.67 -16.57 29.39
C ALA A 656 -2.81 -17.20 28.28
N PRO A 657 -2.97 -16.84 26.99
CA PRO A 657 -2.28 -17.52 25.88
C PRO A 657 -0.85 -17.01 25.66
N TRP A 658 -0.54 -15.80 26.11
CA TRP A 658 0.80 -15.21 26.17
C TRP A 658 1.20 -14.93 27.62
N GLY A 659 2.50 -14.94 27.88
CA GLY A 659 3.13 -14.48 29.11
C GLY A 659 4.42 -13.72 28.84
N GLU A 660 5.01 -13.18 29.90
CA GLU A 660 6.20 -12.31 29.83
C GLU A 660 7.31 -12.78 30.78
N LEU A 661 8.54 -12.82 30.27
CA LEU A 661 9.77 -12.99 31.05
C LEU A 661 10.55 -11.67 31.01
N ALA A 662 10.93 -11.12 32.16
CA ALA A 662 11.43 -9.76 32.27
C ALA A 662 12.71 -9.62 33.13
N THR A 663 13.59 -8.72 32.69
CA THR A 663 14.58 -8.04 33.53
C THR A 663 14.28 -6.53 33.53
N ASP A 664 15.10 -5.70 34.17
CA ASP A 664 15.02 -4.24 34.02
C ASP A 664 15.49 -3.74 32.63
N ASN A 665 16.13 -4.62 31.83
CA ASN A 665 16.73 -4.26 30.54
C ASN A 665 16.00 -4.85 29.32
N ILE A 666 15.36 -6.02 29.45
CA ILE A 666 14.61 -6.64 28.36
C ILE A 666 13.40 -7.44 28.85
N ILE A 667 12.33 -7.44 28.06
CA ILE A 667 11.12 -8.22 28.28
C ILE A 667 10.80 -9.06 27.03
N LEU A 668 10.65 -10.36 27.23
CA LEU A 668 10.31 -11.34 26.20
C LEU A 668 8.84 -11.73 26.36
N THR A 669 8.00 -11.40 25.38
CA THR A 669 6.58 -11.77 25.35
C THR A 669 6.37 -12.91 24.36
N VAL A 670 6.00 -14.09 24.88
CA VAL A 670 5.93 -15.35 24.10
C VAL A 670 4.71 -16.19 24.53
N PRO A 671 4.32 -17.23 23.76
CA PRO A 671 3.18 -18.07 24.12
C PRO A 671 3.37 -18.79 25.46
N THR A 672 2.31 -18.83 26.27
CA THR A 672 2.26 -19.58 27.53
C THR A 672 2.49 -21.09 27.33
N ALA A 673 2.22 -21.61 26.13
CA ALA A 673 2.51 -23.00 25.77
C ALA A 673 4.02 -23.32 25.85
N ASP A 674 4.86 -22.43 25.33
CA ASP A 674 6.32 -22.56 25.39
C ASP A 674 6.86 -22.28 26.79
N LEU A 675 6.31 -21.27 27.50
CA LEU A 675 6.71 -20.93 28.87
C LEU A 675 6.50 -22.08 29.87
N ARG A 676 5.49 -22.94 29.65
CA ARG A 676 5.27 -24.17 30.45
C ARG A 676 6.40 -25.20 30.34
N THR A 677 7.33 -25.04 29.40
CA THR A 677 8.54 -25.88 29.29
C THR A 677 9.72 -25.37 30.13
N LEU A 678 9.63 -24.15 30.68
CA LEU A 678 10.69 -23.47 31.41
C LEU A 678 10.48 -23.60 32.94
N GLU A 679 11.03 -24.67 33.53
CA GLU A 679 10.90 -24.97 34.97
C GLU A 679 11.53 -23.91 35.91
N ASP A 680 12.50 -23.14 35.40
CA ASP A 680 13.26 -22.09 36.08
C ASP A 680 13.75 -21.05 35.05
N PRO A 681 13.19 -19.83 35.03
CA PRO A 681 13.63 -18.76 34.12
C PRO A 681 14.91 -18.04 34.53
N GLU A 682 15.43 -18.24 35.75
CA GLU A 682 16.48 -17.37 36.30
C GLU A 682 17.82 -17.43 35.52
N PRO A 683 18.34 -18.62 35.13
CA PRO A 683 19.60 -18.71 34.36
C PRO A 683 19.50 -18.08 32.96
N LEU A 684 18.32 -18.20 32.33
CA LEU A 684 18.01 -17.61 31.03
C LEU A 684 18.02 -16.07 31.12
N LEU A 685 17.33 -15.51 32.12
CA LEU A 685 17.20 -14.06 32.23
C LEU A 685 18.50 -13.39 32.69
N ARG A 686 19.32 -14.06 33.51
CA ARG A 686 20.69 -13.64 33.80
C ARG A 686 21.55 -13.55 32.52
N LEU A 687 21.47 -14.56 31.64
CA LEU A 687 22.15 -14.52 30.33
C LEU A 687 21.64 -13.37 29.44
N TRP A 688 20.34 -13.09 29.47
CA TRP A 688 19.79 -11.94 28.74
C TRP A 688 20.30 -10.61 29.30
N ASP A 689 20.39 -10.41 30.61
CA ASP A 689 21.03 -9.21 31.19
C ASP A 689 22.53 -9.12 30.85
N GLU A 690 23.28 -10.23 30.87
CA GLU A 690 24.68 -10.28 30.41
C GLU A 690 24.82 -9.80 28.94
N MET A 691 23.88 -10.19 28.06
CA MET A 691 23.84 -9.73 26.67
C MET A 691 23.41 -8.25 26.55
N MET A 692 22.45 -7.79 27.35
CA MET A 692 22.01 -6.39 27.34
C MET A 692 23.07 -5.43 27.89
N GLU A 693 23.85 -5.82 28.91
CA GLU A 693 25.01 -5.05 29.40
C GLU A 693 26.04 -4.87 28.28
N ALA A 694 26.33 -5.95 27.53
CA ALA A 694 27.22 -5.89 26.37
C ALA A 694 26.67 -4.97 25.26
N ILE A 695 25.36 -5.02 24.98
CA ILE A 695 24.72 -4.15 23.98
C ILE A 695 24.81 -2.67 24.38
N ALA A 696 24.49 -2.34 25.63
CA ALA A 696 24.63 -1.00 26.20
C ALA A 696 26.08 -0.51 26.15
N ARG A 697 27.03 -1.36 26.55
CA ARG A 697 28.47 -1.03 26.55
C ARG A 697 29.00 -0.75 25.15
N LEU A 698 28.65 -1.54 24.13
CA LEU A 698 29.09 -1.25 22.77
C LEU A 698 28.48 0.07 22.27
N ALA A 699 27.19 0.29 22.53
CA ALA A 699 26.50 1.54 22.18
C ALA A 699 26.95 2.76 23.01
N ALA A 700 27.83 2.58 23.99
CA ALA A 700 28.24 3.56 24.98
C ALA A 700 27.06 4.24 25.72
N GLN A 701 25.99 3.49 25.97
CA GLN A 701 24.80 3.98 26.68
C GLN A 701 24.83 3.60 28.18
N PRO A 702 24.12 4.35 29.05
CA PRO A 702 23.96 3.99 30.45
C PRO A 702 23.29 2.61 30.63
N PHE A 703 23.78 1.84 31.60
CA PHE A 703 23.20 0.56 32.02
C PHE A 703 22.85 0.61 33.52
N PRO A 704 21.70 0.07 33.98
CA PRO A 704 20.63 -0.52 33.17
C PRO A 704 19.97 0.49 32.23
N PHE A 705 19.28 -0.01 31.20
CA PHE A 705 18.56 0.84 30.25
C PHE A 705 17.43 1.63 30.95
N ARG A 706 17.14 2.85 30.45
CA ARG A 706 16.06 3.70 31.01
C ARG A 706 14.66 3.14 30.78
N ARG A 707 14.53 2.32 29.74
CA ARG A 707 13.33 1.62 29.27
C ARG A 707 13.80 0.21 28.88
N PRO A 708 13.19 -0.87 29.38
CA PRO A 708 13.53 -2.20 28.89
C PRO A 708 13.17 -2.32 27.41
N GLU A 709 14.02 -2.96 26.62
CA GLU A 709 13.65 -3.37 25.27
C GLU A 709 12.63 -4.52 25.31
N ARG A 710 11.89 -4.71 24.21
CA ARG A 710 10.82 -5.71 24.14
C ARG A 710 10.97 -6.57 22.88
N ILE A 711 10.78 -7.88 23.02
CA ILE A 711 10.65 -8.82 21.89
C ILE A 711 9.31 -9.54 22.03
N VAL A 712 8.47 -9.48 20.99
CA VAL A 712 7.13 -10.08 20.97
C VAL A 712 7.05 -11.11 19.85
N ALA A 713 6.67 -12.34 20.21
CA ALA A 713 6.41 -13.41 19.26
C ALA A 713 4.95 -13.41 18.79
N ASP A 714 4.75 -13.26 17.48
CA ASP A 714 3.46 -13.23 16.78
C ASP A 714 3.36 -14.43 15.82
N VAL A 715 2.13 -14.82 15.52
CA VAL A 715 1.77 -15.83 14.51
C VAL A 715 1.86 -15.30 13.08
N GLN A 716 1.88 -13.97 12.90
CA GLN A 716 2.24 -13.32 11.65
C GLN A 716 2.69 -11.87 11.92
N ILE A 717 3.93 -11.55 11.52
CA ILE A 717 4.45 -10.17 11.51
C ILE A 717 4.27 -9.51 10.12
N SER A 718 4.45 -8.20 10.08
CA SER A 718 4.21 -7.32 8.93
C SER A 718 5.33 -7.33 7.88
N ALA A 719 6.57 -7.59 8.29
CA ALA A 719 7.75 -7.64 7.41
C ALA A 719 8.76 -8.71 7.86
N GLY A 720 9.47 -9.32 6.90
CA GLY A 720 10.64 -10.15 7.17
C GLY A 720 10.38 -11.44 7.97
N TRP A 721 11.41 -11.85 8.72
CA TRP A 721 11.35 -12.96 9.69
C TRP A 721 11.36 -12.46 11.15
N MET A 722 12.03 -11.33 11.33
CA MET A 722 12.01 -10.47 12.51
C MET A 722 12.06 -9.03 11.98
N HIS A 723 11.68 -8.05 12.79
CA HIS A 723 12.06 -6.66 12.57
C HIS A 723 12.13 -5.86 13.86
N SER A 724 13.03 -4.88 13.86
CA SER A 724 13.24 -3.88 14.90
C SER A 724 12.04 -2.95 15.13
N GLY A 725 12.10 -2.23 16.25
CA GLY A 725 11.00 -1.42 16.77
C GLY A 725 10.91 -1.48 18.30
N TYR A 726 9.82 -0.94 18.84
CA TYR A 726 9.43 -1.15 20.24
C TYR A 726 7.96 -1.59 20.30
N PRO A 727 7.67 -2.90 20.41
CA PRO A 727 8.60 -4.03 20.49
C PRO A 727 9.30 -4.36 19.16
N ILE A 728 10.36 -5.17 19.25
CA ILE A 728 10.87 -6.01 18.18
C ILE A 728 9.85 -7.15 17.96
N MET A 729 9.49 -7.43 16.71
CA MET A 729 8.47 -8.43 16.36
C MET A 729 9.11 -9.64 15.68
N CYS A 730 8.74 -10.87 16.06
CA CYS A 730 9.25 -12.12 15.45
C CYS A 730 8.16 -13.15 15.20
N HIS A 731 8.35 -14.07 14.24
CA HIS A 731 7.48 -15.26 14.10
C HIS A 731 7.64 -16.23 15.28
N LEU A 732 6.59 -16.99 15.61
CA LEU A 732 6.55 -17.98 16.70
C LEU A 732 7.68 -19.02 16.64
N GLU A 733 8.14 -19.40 15.45
CA GLU A 733 9.26 -20.32 15.26
C GLU A 733 10.57 -19.84 15.93
N SER A 734 10.69 -18.54 16.21
CA SER A 734 11.83 -17.92 16.89
C SER A 734 11.74 -17.99 18.43
N VAL A 735 10.60 -18.39 19.01
CA VAL A 735 10.44 -18.47 20.48
C VAL A 735 11.49 -19.38 21.12
N GLN A 736 11.81 -20.50 20.46
CA GLN A 736 12.75 -21.48 20.97
C GLN A 736 14.22 -21.03 20.93
N GLU A 737 14.59 -20.01 20.14
CA GLU A 737 15.91 -19.36 20.28
C GLU A 737 15.92 -18.27 21.35
N LEU A 738 14.78 -17.61 21.62
CA LEU A 738 14.66 -16.60 22.68
C LEU A 738 14.70 -17.21 24.10
N ILE A 739 14.05 -18.35 24.33
CA ILE A 739 13.85 -18.89 25.70
C ILE A 739 14.74 -20.07 26.10
N ASN A 740 15.60 -20.57 25.20
CA ASN A 740 16.40 -21.77 25.46
C ASN A 740 17.87 -21.41 25.69
N GLU A 741 18.23 -21.14 26.95
CA GLU A 741 19.60 -20.75 27.37
C GLU A 741 20.68 -21.67 26.77
N LYS A 742 20.44 -22.98 26.78
CA LYS A 742 21.36 -23.98 26.23
C LYS A 742 21.48 -23.88 24.70
N LEU A 743 20.43 -23.50 23.99
CA LEU A 743 20.48 -23.26 22.55
C LEU A 743 21.29 -22.00 22.25
N ILE A 744 21.02 -20.89 22.96
CA ILE A 744 21.75 -19.63 22.86
C ILE A 744 23.26 -19.86 23.05
N ARG A 745 23.66 -20.50 24.16
CA ARG A 745 25.08 -20.79 24.45
C ARG A 745 25.74 -21.82 23.52
N THR A 746 25.01 -22.55 22.67
CA THR A 746 25.60 -23.59 21.77
C THR A 746 25.46 -23.31 20.28
N LYS A 747 24.58 -22.39 19.86
CA LYS A 747 24.41 -21.97 18.47
C LYS A 747 24.59 -20.47 18.23
N GLY A 748 24.50 -19.64 19.27
CA GLY A 748 24.35 -18.20 19.12
C GLY A 748 22.89 -17.78 19.01
N LEU A 749 22.69 -16.48 18.84
CA LEU A 749 21.39 -15.79 18.80
C LEU A 749 21.48 -14.57 17.87
N TRP A 750 21.64 -14.80 16.57
CA TRP A 750 21.99 -13.73 15.63
C TRP A 750 20.84 -12.75 15.36
N GLY A 751 19.63 -13.25 15.09
CA GLY A 751 18.46 -12.42 14.73
C GLY A 751 18.06 -11.43 15.83
N PRO A 752 17.74 -11.88 17.05
CA PRO A 752 17.33 -10.98 18.14
C PRO A 752 18.38 -9.90 18.47
N VAL A 753 19.68 -10.23 18.41
CA VAL A 753 20.75 -9.27 18.68
C VAL A 753 20.97 -8.30 17.50
N HIS A 754 20.68 -8.73 16.26
CA HIS A 754 20.69 -7.87 15.07
C HIS A 754 19.60 -6.79 15.15
N GLU A 755 18.37 -7.16 15.54
CA GLU A 755 17.28 -6.20 15.75
C GLU A 755 17.51 -5.28 16.95
N LEU A 756 18.07 -5.80 18.05
CA LEU A 756 18.51 -4.96 19.18
C LEU A 756 19.63 -3.99 18.75
N GLY A 757 20.51 -4.41 17.82
CA GLY A 757 21.53 -3.59 17.17
C GLY A 757 20.92 -2.47 16.31
N HIS A 758 19.82 -2.72 15.59
CA HIS A 758 19.07 -1.66 14.92
C HIS A 758 18.50 -0.63 15.92
N ASN A 759 17.95 -1.06 17.06
CA ASN A 759 17.52 -0.16 18.13
C ASN A 759 18.68 0.68 18.73
N GLN A 760 19.96 0.30 18.52
CA GLN A 760 21.13 1.08 18.95
C GLN A 760 21.77 1.96 17.85
N GLN A 761 21.33 1.87 16.60
CA GLN A 761 21.82 2.73 15.51
C GLN A 761 21.40 4.20 15.71
N ARG A 762 22.19 5.11 15.13
CA ARG A 762 21.98 6.57 15.21
C ARG A 762 22.19 7.18 13.83
N GLU A 763 21.28 8.06 13.40
CA GLU A 763 21.32 8.67 12.05
C GLU A 763 22.65 9.40 11.80
N GLU A 764 23.24 9.91 12.87
CA GLU A 764 24.51 10.61 13.00
C GLU A 764 25.72 9.88 12.40
N TRP A 765 25.75 8.53 12.48
CA TRP A 765 26.84 7.70 11.95
C TRP A 765 26.40 6.72 10.84
N GLU A 766 25.10 6.65 10.55
CA GLU A 766 24.60 5.87 9.41
C GLU A 766 24.81 6.57 8.06
N LEU A 767 25.04 5.75 7.03
CA LEU A 767 25.19 6.12 5.63
C LEU A 767 24.16 5.35 4.76
N PRO A 768 22.85 5.66 4.87
CA PRO A 768 21.81 4.91 4.17
C PRO A 768 21.94 5.05 2.64
N PRO A 769 21.60 4.00 1.85
CA PRO A 769 21.06 2.70 2.27
C PRO A 769 22.14 1.67 2.65
N HIS A 770 23.43 2.02 2.57
CA HIS A 770 24.53 1.05 2.52
C HIS A 770 24.90 0.43 3.88
N THR A 771 24.83 1.20 4.97
CA THR A 771 25.25 0.73 6.30
C THR A 771 24.11 0.24 7.19
N THR A 772 22.85 0.55 6.85
CA THR A 772 21.70 0.30 7.73
C THR A 772 21.57 -1.16 8.15
N GLU A 773 21.81 -2.10 7.23
CA GLU A 773 21.82 -3.55 7.51
C GLU A 773 23.19 -4.05 8.02
N ALA A 774 24.23 -3.23 7.96
CA ALA A 774 25.62 -3.61 8.19
C ALA A 774 26.11 -3.30 9.61
N THR A 775 25.85 -2.10 10.12
CA THR A 775 26.36 -1.63 11.42
C THR A 775 25.60 -2.23 12.60
N CYS A 776 24.30 -2.50 12.47
CA CYS A 776 23.51 -3.25 13.47
C CYS A 776 24.16 -4.61 13.81
N ASN A 777 24.78 -5.27 12.82
CA ASN A 777 25.49 -6.53 13.01
C ASN A 777 26.79 -6.41 13.83
N LEU A 778 27.29 -5.21 14.16
CA LEU A 778 28.40 -5.05 15.12
C LEU A 778 28.02 -5.56 16.51
N TRP A 779 26.77 -5.29 16.95
CA TRP A 779 26.23 -5.83 18.20
C TRP A 779 26.12 -7.35 18.15
N SER A 780 25.66 -7.93 17.04
CA SER A 780 25.62 -9.37 16.83
C SER A 780 27.00 -10.01 16.99
N VAL A 781 28.04 -9.47 16.33
CA VAL A 781 29.41 -10.01 16.50
C VAL A 781 29.92 -9.82 17.93
N TYR A 782 29.72 -8.64 18.52
CA TYR A 782 30.22 -8.31 19.86
C TYR A 782 29.65 -9.24 20.95
N VAL A 783 28.34 -9.45 20.98
CA VAL A 783 27.68 -10.31 21.98
C VAL A 783 28.11 -11.77 21.82
N HIS A 784 28.22 -12.26 20.58
CA HIS A 784 28.69 -13.62 20.35
C HIS A 784 30.12 -13.84 20.86
N GLU A 785 31.03 -12.91 20.61
CA GLU A 785 32.43 -13.05 21.02
C GLU A 785 32.69 -12.77 22.50
N THR A 786 31.97 -11.81 23.11
CA THR A 786 32.26 -11.35 24.48
C THR A 786 31.41 -12.00 25.56
N VAL A 787 30.16 -12.37 25.26
CA VAL A 787 29.22 -12.99 26.22
C VAL A 787 29.05 -14.48 25.95
N LEU A 788 28.79 -14.87 24.69
CA LEU A 788 28.52 -16.27 24.35
C LEU A 788 29.80 -17.10 24.14
N GLY A 789 30.96 -16.46 23.96
CA GLY A 789 32.23 -17.13 23.68
C GLY A 789 32.30 -17.81 22.30
N ILE A 790 31.41 -17.45 21.38
CA ILE A 790 31.29 -17.99 20.02
C ILE A 790 32.09 -17.09 19.06
N PRO A 791 33.18 -17.58 18.43
CA PRO A 791 33.95 -16.77 17.48
C PRO A 791 33.09 -16.36 16.26
N ARG A 792 33.29 -15.15 15.70
CA ARG A 792 32.52 -14.64 14.55
C ARG A 792 32.39 -15.62 13.36
N ALA A 793 33.45 -16.38 13.11
CA ALA A 793 33.53 -17.41 12.08
C ALA A 793 32.54 -18.59 12.25
N GLN A 794 31.93 -18.72 13.44
CA GLN A 794 30.91 -19.70 13.79
C GLN A 794 29.55 -19.04 14.07
N ALA A 795 29.55 -17.77 14.50
CA ALA A 795 28.33 -16.99 14.78
C ALA A 795 27.45 -16.75 13.54
N HIS A 796 28.05 -16.50 12.36
CA HIS A 796 27.30 -16.38 11.12
C HIS A 796 28.08 -16.92 9.89
N PRO A 797 27.45 -17.67 8.96
CA PRO A 797 28.16 -18.27 7.81
C PRO A 797 28.91 -17.26 6.93
N ALA A 798 28.36 -16.06 6.73
CA ALA A 798 28.98 -15.00 5.91
C ALA A 798 30.26 -14.40 6.54
N LEU A 799 30.50 -14.67 7.82
CA LEU A 799 31.71 -14.28 8.56
C LEU A 799 32.75 -15.41 8.68
N SER A 800 32.49 -16.57 8.05
CA SER A 800 33.51 -17.61 7.94
C SER A 800 34.71 -17.11 7.10
N PRO A 801 35.96 -17.46 7.45
CA PRO A 801 37.15 -16.96 6.77
C PRO A 801 37.17 -17.05 5.24
N PRO A 802 36.76 -18.16 4.58
CA PRO A 802 36.80 -18.22 3.12
C PRO A 802 35.78 -17.30 2.45
N GLU A 803 34.62 -17.06 3.07
CA GLU A 803 33.62 -16.13 2.54
C GLU A 803 34.04 -14.67 2.73
N ARG A 804 34.69 -14.34 3.86
CA ARG A 804 35.32 -13.03 4.08
C ARG A 804 36.45 -12.76 3.09
N GLU A 805 37.41 -13.69 2.96
CA GLU A 805 38.53 -13.59 2.03
C GLU A 805 38.04 -13.42 0.58
N ASN A 806 37.07 -14.25 0.16
CA ASN A 806 36.48 -14.18 -1.18
C ASN A 806 35.73 -12.85 -1.42
N ARG A 807 34.97 -12.35 -0.43
CA ARG A 807 34.24 -11.07 -0.52
C ARG A 807 35.17 -9.87 -0.58
N ILE A 808 36.16 -9.78 0.33
CA ILE A 808 37.20 -8.74 0.31
C ILE A 808 37.87 -8.74 -1.06
N LYS A 809 38.38 -9.90 -1.49
CA LYS A 809 39.05 -10.03 -2.78
C LYS A 809 38.17 -9.60 -3.96
N THR A 810 36.92 -10.05 -4.02
CA THR A 810 35.99 -9.71 -5.11
C THR A 810 35.66 -8.21 -5.14
N HIS A 811 35.55 -7.57 -3.98
CA HIS A 811 35.34 -6.12 -3.90
C HIS A 811 36.59 -5.35 -4.35
N LEU A 812 37.79 -5.75 -3.92
CA LEU A 812 39.05 -5.13 -4.35
C LEU A 812 39.36 -5.35 -5.84
N GLU A 813 39.07 -6.54 -6.39
CA GLU A 813 39.26 -6.83 -7.82
C GLU A 813 38.32 -5.99 -8.73
N LYS A 814 37.25 -5.41 -8.18
CA LYS A 814 36.38 -4.42 -8.87
C LYS A 814 36.87 -2.97 -8.76
N GLY A 815 37.92 -2.69 -7.99
CA GLY A 815 38.30 -1.33 -7.60
C GLY A 815 37.50 -0.76 -6.43
N ALA A 816 36.97 -1.63 -5.55
CA ALA A 816 36.28 -1.28 -4.30
C ALA A 816 35.19 -0.17 -4.41
N PRO A 817 34.27 -0.21 -5.39
CA PRO A 817 33.33 0.89 -5.61
C PRO A 817 32.29 0.98 -4.48
N LEU A 818 32.05 2.19 -3.96
CA LEU A 818 31.11 2.43 -2.86
C LEU A 818 29.66 2.00 -3.17
N CYS A 819 29.26 1.91 -4.44
CA CYS A 819 27.94 1.39 -4.81
C CYS A 819 27.76 -0.12 -4.54
N ASP A 820 28.86 -0.86 -4.38
CA ASP A 820 28.87 -2.29 -4.03
C ASP A 820 28.93 -2.52 -2.50
N TRP A 821 28.71 -1.47 -1.69
CA TRP A 821 28.52 -1.58 -0.25
C TRP A 821 27.12 -2.15 0.05
N GLU A 822 27.00 -3.46 -0.08
CA GLU A 822 25.94 -4.27 0.52
C GLU A 822 26.33 -4.72 1.93
N VAL A 823 25.33 -5.07 2.76
CA VAL A 823 25.39 -5.64 4.11
C VAL A 823 26.78 -6.14 4.56
N TRP A 824 27.22 -7.26 3.99
CA TRP A 824 28.43 -7.97 4.41
C TRP A 824 29.72 -7.35 3.90
N THR A 825 29.67 -6.53 2.85
CA THR A 825 30.81 -5.77 2.32
C THR A 825 31.03 -4.51 3.17
N ALA A 826 29.96 -3.81 3.54
CA ALA A 826 30.01 -2.66 4.44
C ALA A 826 30.44 -3.07 5.86
N LEU A 827 29.90 -4.17 6.42
CA LEU A 827 30.30 -4.69 7.73
C LEU A 827 31.79 -5.06 7.79
N GLU A 828 32.34 -5.60 6.69
CA GLU A 828 33.76 -5.99 6.59
C GLU A 828 34.73 -4.81 6.80
N THR A 829 34.28 -3.58 6.55
CA THR A 829 35.07 -2.36 6.81
C THR A 829 35.30 -2.13 8.30
N TYR A 830 34.23 -2.25 9.09
CA TYR A 830 34.26 -2.11 10.55
C TYR A 830 34.94 -3.30 11.21
N LEU A 831 34.74 -4.53 10.71
CA LEU A 831 35.40 -5.72 11.25
C LEU A 831 36.92 -5.70 11.10
N GLN A 832 37.46 -5.11 10.02
CA GLN A 832 38.91 -4.94 9.86
C GLN A 832 39.50 -3.91 10.85
N LEU A 833 38.79 -2.81 11.13
CA LEU A 833 39.18 -1.86 12.19
C LEU A 833 39.15 -2.54 13.57
N GLN A 834 38.10 -3.31 13.84
CA GLN A 834 37.95 -4.05 15.09
C GLN A 834 39.06 -5.13 15.23
N GLU A 835 39.47 -5.79 14.14
CA GLU A 835 40.57 -6.77 14.17
C GLU A 835 41.95 -6.12 14.35
N ALA A 836 42.12 -4.87 13.90
CA ALA A 836 43.36 -4.11 14.08
C ALA A 836 43.50 -3.45 15.47
N PHE A 837 42.39 -2.99 16.08
CA PHE A 837 42.42 -2.17 17.30
C PHE A 837 41.57 -2.68 18.48
N GLY A 838 40.78 -3.74 18.29
CA GLY A 838 39.84 -4.27 19.29
C GLY A 838 38.49 -3.54 19.33
N TRP A 839 37.68 -3.87 20.33
CA TRP A 839 36.33 -3.32 20.52
C TRP A 839 36.28 -1.99 21.30
N GLU A 840 37.24 -1.75 22.19
CA GLU A 840 37.27 -0.55 23.04
C GLU A 840 37.29 0.79 22.25
N PRO A 841 37.98 0.91 21.08
CA PRO A 841 37.88 2.10 20.23
C PRO A 841 36.49 2.35 19.65
N PHE A 842 35.67 1.31 19.44
CA PHE A 842 34.29 1.49 18.97
C PHE A 842 33.41 2.07 20.07
N THR A 843 33.51 1.57 21.30
CA THR A 843 32.85 2.17 22.47
C THR A 843 33.26 3.63 22.65
N GLN A 844 34.54 3.97 22.46
CA GLN A 844 35.02 5.35 22.55
C GLN A 844 34.50 6.23 21.40
N LEU A 845 34.47 5.73 20.17
CA LEU A 845 33.91 6.43 19.01
C LEU A 845 32.41 6.74 19.19
N PHE A 846 31.61 5.75 19.60
CA PHE A 846 30.18 5.94 19.84
C PHE A 846 29.91 6.86 21.06
N ALA A 847 30.78 6.85 22.07
CA ALA A 847 30.73 7.82 23.17
C ALA A 847 31.05 9.25 22.70
N GLU A 848 32.04 9.43 21.84
CA GLU A 848 32.41 10.75 21.29
C GLU A 848 31.27 11.32 20.44
N TYR A 849 30.67 10.52 19.55
CA TYR A 849 29.50 10.90 18.76
C TYR A 849 28.32 11.42 19.60
N GLN A 850 28.05 10.83 20.78
CA GLN A 850 27.01 11.31 21.70
C GLN A 850 27.27 12.71 22.30
N THR A 851 28.49 13.25 22.15
CA THR A 851 28.87 14.58 22.67
C THR A 851 28.94 15.68 21.60
N LEU A 852 28.81 15.34 20.32
CA LEU A 852 28.96 16.28 19.21
C LEU A 852 27.67 17.07 18.95
N SER A 853 27.83 18.37 18.66
CA SER A 853 26.79 19.18 18.02
C SER A 853 27.03 19.30 16.51
N ASP A 854 26.02 19.76 15.78
CA ASP A 854 26.14 20.21 14.38
C ASP A 854 26.63 19.12 13.38
N ILE A 855 26.26 17.86 13.65
CA ILE A 855 26.56 16.70 12.82
C ILE A 855 25.90 16.86 11.42
N PRO A 856 26.63 16.62 10.30
CA PRO A 856 26.07 16.71 8.96
C PRO A 856 24.93 15.71 8.71
N ARG A 857 23.94 16.11 7.90
CA ARG A 857 22.81 15.23 7.53
C ARG A 857 23.00 14.48 6.22
N ASP A 858 23.92 14.93 5.37
CA ASP A 858 24.27 14.27 4.11
C ASP A 858 25.38 13.23 4.29
N ASN A 859 25.31 12.11 3.55
CA ASN A 859 26.29 11.02 3.64
C ASN A 859 27.75 11.48 3.40
N PRO A 860 28.08 12.37 2.45
CA PRO A 860 29.43 12.91 2.30
C PRO A 860 29.93 13.63 3.57
N GLY A 861 29.10 14.48 4.19
CA GLY A 861 29.41 15.11 5.47
C GLY A 861 29.64 14.10 6.60
N LYS A 862 28.74 13.12 6.75
CA LYS A 862 28.85 12.05 7.78
C LYS A 862 30.12 11.22 7.60
N MET A 863 30.46 10.83 6.37
CA MET A 863 31.70 10.10 6.05
C MET A 863 32.95 10.92 6.39
N ASN A 864 32.97 12.22 6.08
CA ASN A 864 34.09 13.10 6.43
C ASN A 864 34.26 13.26 7.95
N LEU A 865 33.15 13.35 8.71
CA LEU A 865 33.18 13.35 10.17
C LEU A 865 33.71 12.02 10.73
N TRP A 866 33.18 10.89 10.26
CA TRP A 866 33.63 9.56 10.68
C TRP A 866 35.13 9.35 10.45
N LEU A 867 35.65 9.80 9.29
CA LEU A 867 37.08 9.79 8.98
C LEU A 867 37.90 10.73 9.88
N ALA A 868 37.36 11.89 10.26
CA ALA A 868 38.03 12.82 11.17
C ALA A 868 38.18 12.22 12.58
N LEU A 869 37.13 11.58 13.10
CA LEU A 869 37.11 10.92 14.41
C LEU A 869 38.00 9.67 14.45
N ASN A 870 38.01 8.86 13.39
CA ASN A 870 38.88 7.68 13.30
C ASN A 870 40.35 8.01 12.96
N LYS A 871 40.66 9.26 12.60
CA LYS A 871 42.01 9.71 12.21
C LYS A 871 43.13 9.37 13.20
N PRO A 872 42.95 9.46 14.54
CA PRO A 872 43.99 9.07 15.50
C PRO A 872 44.33 7.58 15.42
N LEU A 873 43.32 6.71 15.27
CA LEU A 873 43.49 5.26 15.11
C LEU A 873 44.23 4.95 13.80
N ILE A 874 43.77 5.53 12.69
CA ILE A 874 44.38 5.37 11.36
C ILE A 874 45.83 5.89 11.34
N SER A 875 46.14 6.98 12.05
CA SER A 875 47.52 7.47 12.19
C SER A 875 48.41 6.57 13.07
N SER A 876 47.80 5.73 13.90
CA SER A 876 48.51 4.79 14.79
C SER A 876 48.90 3.50 14.07
N SER A 877 48.08 3.00 13.13
CA SER A 877 48.41 1.79 12.34
C SER A 877 49.47 2.00 11.27
N GLN A 878 49.84 3.25 10.93
CA GLN A 878 51.08 3.53 10.17
C GLN A 878 52.38 3.10 10.91
N LYS A 879 52.30 2.62 12.16
CA LYS A 879 53.41 1.94 12.88
C LYS A 879 53.31 0.41 12.89
N LEU A 880 52.25 -0.18 12.32
CA LEU A 880 52.01 -1.62 12.28
C LEU A 880 52.31 -2.25 10.90
N SER A 881 52.62 -1.43 9.89
CA SER A 881 52.96 -1.84 8.52
C SER A 881 54.15 -2.80 8.39
N ASP A 882 55.03 -2.83 9.39
CA ASP A 882 56.29 -3.58 9.34
C ASP A 882 56.11 -5.09 9.66
N SER A 883 54.87 -5.56 9.83
CA SER A 883 54.54 -6.97 10.09
C SER A 883 54.24 -7.74 8.78
N PRO A 884 55.03 -8.76 8.41
CA PRO A 884 54.86 -9.47 7.14
C PRO A 884 53.62 -10.38 7.14
N GLY A 885 52.51 -9.88 6.58
CA GLY A 885 51.28 -10.64 6.38
C GLY A 885 49.96 -9.86 6.52
N GLY A 886 49.99 -8.55 6.85
CA GLY A 886 48.78 -7.76 7.06
C GLY A 886 48.03 -7.39 5.78
N LEU A 887 46.71 -7.65 5.74
CA LEU A 887 45.77 -7.24 4.67
C LEU A 887 45.42 -5.72 4.72
N TRP A 888 46.37 -4.87 5.14
CA TRP A 888 46.08 -3.47 5.55
C TRP A 888 46.14 -2.43 4.41
N GLU A 889 46.96 -2.66 3.38
CA GLU A 889 47.16 -1.70 2.27
C GLU A 889 45.88 -1.22 1.52
N PRO A 890 44.86 -2.06 1.27
CA PRO A 890 43.72 -1.67 0.44
C PRO A 890 42.89 -0.51 1.02
N PHE A 891 42.83 -0.41 2.35
CA PHE A 891 42.07 0.66 3.02
C PHE A 891 42.67 2.05 2.79
N THR A 892 43.99 2.13 2.69
CA THR A 892 44.69 3.37 2.31
C THR A 892 44.48 3.76 0.84
N GLN A 893 44.14 2.83 -0.07
CA GLN A 893 43.81 3.15 -1.46
C GLN A 893 42.38 3.68 -1.61
N LEU A 894 41.40 3.03 -0.97
CA LEU A 894 39.99 3.44 -0.95
C LEU A 894 39.79 4.93 -0.60
N PHE A 895 40.56 5.44 0.37
CA PHE A 895 40.49 6.85 0.79
C PHE A 895 41.47 7.78 0.06
N ALA A 896 42.44 7.26 -0.69
CA ALA A 896 43.32 8.07 -1.55
C ALA A 896 42.58 8.57 -2.80
N GLU A 897 41.74 7.73 -3.42
CA GLU A 897 41.03 8.10 -4.66
C GLU A 897 40.05 9.27 -4.48
N TYR A 898 39.57 9.53 -3.25
CA TYR A 898 38.75 10.71 -2.94
C TYR A 898 39.57 12.03 -2.90
N GLN A 899 40.90 11.97 -2.93
CA GLN A 899 41.80 13.14 -3.06
C GLN A 899 42.51 13.24 -4.41
N THR A 900 42.70 12.13 -5.13
CA THR A 900 43.58 12.09 -6.33
C THR A 900 42.83 12.01 -7.66
N LEU A 901 41.94 12.96 -7.94
CA LEU A 901 41.34 13.16 -9.28
C LEU A 901 42.28 13.96 -10.21
N SER A 902 43.53 13.50 -10.37
CA SER A 902 44.52 14.08 -11.28
C SER A 902 45.61 13.10 -11.70
N ASP A 903 45.82 13.00 -13.01
CA ASP A 903 46.94 12.39 -13.76
C ASP A 903 47.08 10.85 -13.85
N ILE A 904 47.13 10.36 -15.10
CA ILE A 904 47.43 8.98 -15.51
C ILE A 904 48.32 9.01 -16.77
N PRO A 905 49.42 8.24 -16.82
CA PRO A 905 49.93 7.69 -18.08
C PRO A 905 49.94 6.14 -18.12
N ARG A 906 50.07 5.56 -19.32
CA ARG A 906 50.14 4.11 -19.61
C ARG A 906 51.49 3.75 -20.25
N ASP A 907 51.92 2.47 -20.23
CA ASP A 907 52.43 1.87 -21.49
C ASP A 907 52.53 0.32 -21.60
N ASN A 908 52.64 -0.09 -22.86
CA ASN A 908 52.45 -1.36 -23.61
C ASN A 908 53.45 -2.57 -23.45
N PRO A 909 53.26 -3.70 -24.19
CA PRO A 909 53.73 -5.05 -23.78
C PRO A 909 54.47 -5.91 -24.88
N GLY A 910 54.62 -7.23 -24.65
CA GLY A 910 54.99 -8.27 -25.64
C GLY A 910 55.07 -9.69 -25.02
N LYS A 911 54.99 -10.85 -25.73
CA LYS A 911 54.90 -11.21 -27.17
C LYS A 911 54.15 -12.57 -27.40
N MET A 912 53.77 -12.87 -28.67
CA MET A 912 52.89 -13.98 -29.16
C MET A 912 53.65 -15.27 -29.64
N ASN A 913 53.04 -16.41 -30.08
CA ASN A 913 51.62 -16.80 -30.32
C ASN A 913 51.18 -18.09 -29.55
N LEU A 914 50.95 -19.33 -30.03
CA LEU A 914 50.83 -20.01 -31.36
C LEU A 914 49.59 -20.97 -31.36
N TRP A 915 49.46 -21.87 -32.34
CA TRP A 915 48.38 -22.85 -32.60
C TRP A 915 47.00 -22.24 -32.94
N ASP A 916 46.69 -22.22 -34.24
CA ASP A 916 45.77 -21.22 -34.80
C ASP A 916 44.37 -21.63 -35.32
N PRO A 917 43.97 -22.89 -35.62
CA PRO A 917 42.65 -23.14 -36.24
C PRO A 917 41.46 -22.67 -35.39
N LEU A 918 41.45 -22.99 -34.10
CA LEU A 918 40.42 -22.56 -33.14
C LEU A 918 40.54 -21.08 -32.76
N LYS A 919 41.77 -20.53 -32.76
CA LYS A 919 41.97 -19.07 -32.59
C LYS A 919 41.39 -18.30 -33.78
N TYR A 920 41.52 -18.79 -35.01
CA TYR A 920 40.99 -18.10 -36.19
C TYR A 920 39.46 -18.03 -36.18
N ALA A 921 38.78 -19.13 -35.80
CA ALA A 921 37.34 -19.14 -35.62
C ALA A 921 36.90 -18.18 -34.50
N LEU A 922 37.51 -18.28 -33.32
CA LEU A 922 37.19 -17.41 -32.18
C LEU A 922 37.50 -15.94 -32.45
N LEU A 923 38.59 -15.63 -33.14
CA LEU A 923 38.95 -14.26 -33.57
C LEU A 923 38.07 -13.73 -34.69
N LEU A 924 37.48 -14.58 -35.54
CA LEU A 924 36.46 -14.16 -36.50
C LEU A 924 35.15 -13.82 -35.78
N THR A 925 34.71 -14.64 -34.82
CA THR A 925 33.55 -14.33 -33.97
C THR A 925 33.78 -13.06 -33.15
N ILE A 926 34.93 -12.94 -32.47
CA ILE A 926 35.28 -11.75 -31.68
C ILE A 926 35.47 -10.51 -32.59
N ARG A 927 36.05 -10.62 -33.79
CA ARG A 927 36.12 -9.48 -34.73
C ARG A 927 34.76 -9.08 -35.26
N GLY A 928 33.86 -10.03 -35.52
CA GLY A 928 32.47 -9.72 -35.89
C GLY A 928 31.75 -8.97 -34.76
N ILE A 929 31.83 -9.49 -33.53
CA ILE A 929 31.24 -8.87 -32.33
C ILE A 929 31.85 -7.50 -32.06
N LEU A 930 33.17 -7.34 -32.12
CA LEU A 930 33.84 -6.05 -31.97
C LEU A 930 33.51 -5.08 -33.10
N ALA A 931 33.30 -5.54 -34.34
CA ALA A 931 32.88 -4.69 -35.44
C ALA A 931 31.46 -4.17 -35.25
N VAL A 932 30.51 -5.02 -34.83
CA VAL A 932 29.12 -4.59 -34.55
C VAL A 932 29.05 -3.76 -33.26
N ALA A 933 29.85 -4.05 -32.24
CA ALA A 933 29.97 -3.21 -31.05
C ALA A 933 30.59 -1.83 -31.38
N SER A 934 31.60 -1.77 -32.25
CA SER A 934 32.17 -0.51 -32.75
C SER A 934 31.16 0.27 -33.60
N LEU A 935 30.36 -0.42 -34.42
CA LEU A 935 29.26 0.18 -35.18
C LEU A 935 28.17 0.75 -34.25
N THR A 936 27.83 0.01 -33.19
CA THR A 936 26.89 0.44 -32.13
C THR A 936 27.42 1.68 -31.40
N LEU A 937 28.70 1.68 -31.04
CA LEU A 937 29.36 2.80 -30.38
C LEU A 937 29.44 4.03 -31.30
N ALA A 938 29.72 3.85 -32.59
CA ALA A 938 29.72 4.92 -33.59
C ALA A 938 28.34 5.56 -33.78
N ILE A 939 27.26 4.76 -33.69
CA ILE A 939 25.87 5.23 -33.72
C ILE A 939 25.52 5.97 -32.42
N ALA A 940 25.91 5.43 -31.25
CA ALA A 940 25.66 6.03 -29.94
C ALA A 940 26.43 7.36 -29.72
N LEU A 941 27.60 7.52 -30.35
CA LEU A 941 28.42 8.74 -30.32
C LEU A 941 28.00 9.79 -31.38
N GLY A 942 26.88 9.60 -32.07
CA GLY A 942 26.30 10.62 -32.96
C GLY A 942 27.10 10.92 -34.23
N ILE A 943 27.94 9.99 -34.70
CA ILE A 943 28.75 10.18 -35.92
C ILE A 943 27.80 10.35 -37.14
N PRO A 944 27.98 11.38 -37.99
CA PRO A 944 27.07 11.64 -39.11
C PRO A 944 26.87 10.45 -40.03
N ARG A 945 25.60 10.18 -40.39
CA ARG A 945 25.17 9.02 -41.21
C ARG A 945 25.94 8.86 -42.53
N GLU A 946 26.46 9.95 -43.08
CA GLU A 946 27.17 9.97 -44.37
C GLU A 946 28.54 9.28 -44.32
N CYS A 947 29.14 9.11 -43.14
CA CYS A 947 30.43 8.41 -42.99
C CYS A 947 30.31 6.89 -42.80
N LEU A 948 29.13 6.34 -42.55
CA LEU A 948 28.96 4.92 -42.14
C LEU A 948 28.65 3.92 -43.29
N TRP A 949 28.47 4.38 -44.53
CA TRP A 949 27.89 3.57 -45.62
C TRP A 949 28.83 3.24 -46.80
N THR A 950 30.09 2.91 -46.54
CA THR A 950 31.10 2.61 -47.58
C THR A 950 31.42 1.12 -47.79
N TRP A 951 30.76 0.19 -47.08
CA TRP A 951 31.11 -1.25 -47.09
C TRP A 951 30.04 -2.25 -47.59
N THR A 952 28.87 -1.78 -48.04
CA THR A 952 27.91 -2.58 -48.83
C THR A 952 27.33 -1.73 -49.95
N GLY A 953 27.74 -1.98 -51.19
CA GLY A 953 27.41 -1.10 -52.34
C GLY A 953 25.98 -1.25 -52.87
N GLY A 954 25.36 -0.12 -53.23
CA GLY A 954 24.06 -0.04 -53.90
C GLY A 954 23.56 1.41 -53.94
N CYS A 955 23.28 1.95 -55.13
CA CYS A 955 23.14 3.41 -55.32
C CYS A 955 21.74 4.00 -55.06
N MET A 956 21.75 5.26 -54.61
CA MET A 956 20.76 6.35 -54.74
C MET A 956 19.31 6.05 -55.16
N ALA A 957 18.38 6.67 -54.42
CA ALA A 957 17.17 7.28 -54.98
C ALA A 957 17.07 8.74 -54.52
N SER A 958 16.77 9.66 -55.44
CA SER A 958 16.59 11.10 -55.17
C SER A 958 15.17 11.39 -54.63
N PRO A 959 14.92 12.43 -53.82
CA PRO A 959 13.61 12.62 -53.19
C PRO A 959 12.54 13.02 -54.21
N SER A 960 11.59 12.11 -54.45
CA SER A 960 10.37 12.42 -55.21
C SER A 960 9.13 11.71 -54.63
N ASN A 961 8.06 12.49 -54.47
CA ASN A 961 6.66 12.12 -54.19
C ASN A 961 6.37 11.08 -53.08
N ALA A 962 5.67 11.54 -52.03
CA ALA A 962 5.24 10.71 -50.91
C ALA A 962 4.40 9.50 -51.34
N THR A 963 4.89 8.30 -51.02
CA THR A 963 4.13 7.03 -51.02
C THR A 963 4.39 6.30 -49.71
N LEU A 964 3.41 5.51 -49.24
CA LEU A 964 3.43 4.93 -47.89
C LEU A 964 4.66 4.03 -47.63
N PRO A 965 5.17 3.97 -46.38
CA PRO A 965 6.26 3.07 -46.02
C PRO A 965 5.96 1.61 -46.36
N ARG A 966 6.86 0.97 -47.12
CA ARG A 966 6.83 -0.47 -47.45
C ARG A 966 7.43 -1.33 -46.33
N GLY A 967 7.01 -1.09 -45.09
CA GLY A 967 7.56 -1.73 -43.89
C GLY A 967 6.64 -1.57 -42.68
N PHE A 968 7.16 -1.96 -41.51
CA PHE A 968 6.50 -1.79 -40.21
C PHE A 968 7.03 -0.56 -39.48
N LEU A 969 6.33 -0.16 -38.42
CA LEU A 969 6.66 0.96 -37.54
C LEU A 969 6.76 0.43 -36.11
N LEU A 970 7.96 0.43 -35.52
CA LEU A 970 8.22 -0.06 -34.15
C LEU A 970 7.92 1.06 -33.16
N GLN A 971 6.87 0.92 -32.36
CA GLN A 971 6.43 1.92 -31.39
C GLN A 971 7.45 2.13 -30.27
N GLY A 972 8.05 1.04 -29.78
CA GLY A 972 9.09 1.06 -28.74
C GLY A 972 8.75 1.97 -27.57
N PHE A 973 9.64 2.92 -27.26
CA PHE A 973 9.51 3.91 -26.18
C PHE A 973 9.02 5.28 -26.69
N ALA A 974 8.21 5.32 -27.77
CA ALA A 974 7.77 6.58 -28.38
C ALA A 974 6.98 7.45 -27.40
N GLU A 975 6.14 6.85 -26.56
CA GLU A 975 5.17 7.52 -25.68
C GLU A 975 5.77 8.14 -24.41
N PHE A 976 6.97 7.73 -24.01
CA PHE A 976 7.61 8.19 -22.76
C PHE A 976 8.88 9.02 -23.02
N PRO A 977 8.78 10.21 -23.66
CA PRO A 977 9.95 11.00 -24.08
C PRO A 977 10.88 11.37 -22.91
N HIS A 978 10.31 11.66 -21.73
CA HIS A 978 11.07 12.03 -20.53
C HIS A 978 11.90 10.88 -19.94
N LEU A 979 11.47 9.62 -20.13
CA LEU A 979 12.21 8.45 -19.66
C LEU A 979 13.33 8.02 -20.62
N ARG A 980 13.29 8.45 -21.90
CA ARG A 980 14.26 7.98 -22.91
C ARG A 980 15.73 8.20 -22.53
N PRO A 981 16.16 9.31 -21.91
CA PRO A 981 17.56 9.47 -21.48
C PRO A 981 17.96 8.49 -20.37
N ALA A 982 17.10 8.31 -19.36
CA ALA A 982 17.34 7.37 -18.26
C ALA A 982 17.39 5.92 -18.76
N LEU A 983 16.45 5.54 -19.63
CA LEU A 983 16.40 4.24 -20.29
C LEU A 983 17.60 4.03 -21.23
N PHE A 984 18.01 5.04 -21.99
CA PHE A 984 19.20 4.96 -22.84
C PHE A 984 20.45 4.68 -22.00
N LEU A 985 20.65 5.39 -20.88
CA LEU A 985 21.79 5.18 -19.98
C LEU A 985 21.73 3.81 -19.30
N LEU A 986 20.57 3.40 -18.77
CA LEU A 986 20.38 2.10 -18.14
C LEU A 986 20.63 0.95 -19.12
N LEU A 987 20.04 0.99 -20.31
CA LEU A 987 20.21 -0.05 -21.31
C LEU A 987 21.61 -0.06 -21.92
N LEU A 988 22.29 1.10 -22.02
CA LEU A 988 23.69 1.17 -22.42
C LEU A 988 24.60 0.54 -21.35
N ALA A 989 24.38 0.83 -20.07
CA ALA A 989 25.12 0.24 -18.97
C ALA A 989 24.93 -1.28 -18.91
N LEU A 990 23.69 -1.76 -18.98
CA LEU A 990 23.38 -3.21 -19.03
C LEU A 990 23.96 -3.87 -20.28
N HIS A 991 23.92 -3.21 -21.45
CA HIS A 991 24.54 -3.75 -22.67
C HIS A 991 26.06 -3.89 -22.52
N LEU A 992 26.73 -2.86 -21.99
CA LEU A 992 28.18 -2.90 -21.74
C LEU A 992 28.57 -3.94 -20.67
N ALA A 993 27.74 -4.14 -19.64
CA ALA A 993 27.90 -5.21 -18.66
C ALA A 993 27.78 -6.61 -19.30
N THR A 994 26.74 -6.87 -20.09
CA THR A 994 26.57 -8.17 -20.76
C THR A 994 27.63 -8.42 -21.84
N LEU A 995 28.06 -7.38 -22.58
CA LEU A 995 29.16 -7.47 -23.54
C LEU A 995 30.49 -7.79 -22.84
N SER A 996 30.83 -7.06 -21.77
CA SER A 996 32.09 -7.26 -21.04
C SER A 996 32.13 -8.59 -20.29
N GLY A 997 31.05 -8.99 -19.60
CA GLY A 997 30.95 -10.28 -18.92
C GLY A 997 31.14 -11.48 -19.87
N ASN A 998 30.45 -11.48 -21.02
CA ASN A 998 30.62 -12.54 -22.01
C ASN A 998 31.99 -12.49 -22.71
N LEU A 999 32.55 -11.30 -22.95
CA LEU A 999 33.92 -11.17 -23.48
C LEU A 999 34.96 -11.70 -22.47
N LEU A 1000 34.79 -11.45 -21.17
CA LEU A 1000 35.62 -12.00 -20.10
C LEU A 1000 35.53 -13.53 -20.05
N ILE A 1001 34.34 -14.13 -20.21
CA ILE A 1001 34.18 -15.59 -20.32
C ILE A 1001 34.96 -16.14 -21.53
N LEU A 1002 34.83 -15.51 -22.71
CA LEU A 1002 35.56 -15.91 -23.92
C LEU A 1002 37.08 -15.78 -23.76
N LEU A 1003 37.56 -14.72 -23.11
CA LEU A 1003 38.98 -14.50 -22.82
C LEU A 1003 39.53 -15.48 -21.77
N ALA A 1004 38.79 -15.73 -20.70
CA ALA A 1004 39.12 -16.71 -19.67
C ALA A 1004 39.24 -18.11 -20.28
N VAL A 1005 38.25 -18.55 -21.05
CA VAL A 1005 38.32 -19.85 -21.76
C VAL A 1005 39.46 -19.88 -22.78
N ALA A 1006 39.71 -18.79 -23.53
CA ALA A 1006 40.83 -18.73 -24.46
C ALA A 1006 42.20 -18.91 -23.79
N SER A 1007 42.35 -18.37 -22.56
CA SER A 1007 43.58 -18.49 -21.76
C SER A 1007 43.81 -19.90 -21.18
N THR A 1008 42.76 -20.71 -21.01
CA THR A 1008 42.91 -22.08 -20.46
C THR A 1008 43.69 -23.01 -21.39
N THR A 1009 44.81 -23.54 -20.89
CA THR A 1009 45.71 -24.45 -21.62
C THR A 1009 45.10 -25.82 -21.84
N SER A 1010 44.46 -26.38 -20.80
CA SER A 1010 43.62 -27.57 -20.90
C SER A 1010 42.18 -27.17 -21.21
N ARG A 1011 41.64 -27.60 -22.35
CA ARG A 1011 40.28 -27.28 -22.79
C ARG A 1011 39.37 -28.51 -22.66
N PRO A 1012 38.73 -28.76 -21.50
CA PRO A 1012 37.73 -29.82 -21.36
C PRO A 1012 36.50 -29.50 -22.24
N PRO A 1013 35.70 -30.51 -22.63
CA PRO A 1013 34.62 -30.34 -23.60
C PRO A 1013 33.61 -29.23 -23.27
N MET A 1014 33.27 -29.08 -21.99
CA MET A 1014 32.37 -28.02 -21.49
C MET A 1014 32.83 -26.59 -21.85
N HIS A 1015 34.14 -26.33 -21.98
CA HIS A 1015 34.64 -25.00 -22.37
C HIS A 1015 34.23 -24.61 -23.80
N LEU A 1016 34.04 -25.58 -24.69
CA LEU A 1016 33.57 -25.33 -26.06
C LEU A 1016 32.09 -24.90 -26.06
N PHE A 1017 31.26 -25.52 -25.22
CA PHE A 1017 29.86 -25.15 -25.05
C PHE A 1017 29.70 -23.79 -24.34
N LEU A 1018 30.53 -23.47 -23.35
CA LEU A 1018 30.55 -22.14 -22.73
C LEU A 1018 30.93 -21.03 -23.71
N CYS A 1019 31.93 -21.23 -24.56
CA CYS A 1019 32.24 -20.28 -25.63
C CYS A 1019 31.08 -20.10 -26.62
N GLN A 1020 30.34 -21.16 -26.92
CA GLN A 1020 29.18 -21.09 -27.81
C GLN A 1020 28.00 -20.35 -27.14
N LEU A 1021 27.75 -20.59 -25.85
CA LEU A 1021 26.72 -19.90 -25.08
C LEU A 1021 26.99 -18.40 -25.01
N SER A 1022 28.21 -17.99 -24.63
CA SER A 1022 28.58 -16.57 -24.64
C SER A 1022 28.56 -15.94 -26.04
N ALA A 1023 28.83 -16.70 -27.11
CA ALA A 1023 28.67 -16.19 -28.48
C ALA A 1023 27.18 -16.01 -28.87
N ILE A 1024 26.27 -16.83 -28.32
CA ILE A 1024 24.82 -16.70 -28.52
C ILE A 1024 24.28 -15.48 -27.75
N GLU A 1025 24.69 -15.27 -26.49
CA GLU A 1025 24.35 -14.09 -25.67
C GLU A 1025 24.81 -12.77 -26.32
N LEU A 1026 26.04 -12.75 -26.83
CA LEU A 1026 26.57 -11.61 -27.59
C LEU A 1026 25.79 -11.41 -28.90
N GLY A 1027 25.34 -12.49 -29.55
CA GLY A 1027 24.42 -12.41 -30.70
C GLY A 1027 23.08 -11.77 -30.32
N TYR A 1028 22.46 -12.24 -29.24
CA TYR A 1028 21.14 -11.78 -28.76
C TYR A 1028 21.14 -10.28 -28.49
N THR A 1029 22.10 -9.82 -27.68
CA THR A 1029 22.22 -8.40 -27.34
C THR A 1029 22.45 -7.52 -28.57
N LEU A 1030 23.30 -7.95 -29.52
CA LEU A 1030 23.59 -7.19 -30.74
C LEU A 1030 22.42 -7.16 -31.77
N VAL A 1031 21.51 -8.14 -31.76
CA VAL A 1031 20.33 -8.17 -32.66
C VAL A 1031 19.23 -7.20 -32.22
N VAL A 1032 19.17 -6.87 -30.92
CA VAL A 1032 18.07 -6.10 -30.32
C VAL A 1032 18.56 -4.73 -29.84
N VAL A 1033 19.53 -4.70 -28.92
CA VAL A 1033 19.84 -3.52 -28.10
C VAL A 1033 20.42 -2.34 -28.89
N PRO A 1034 21.36 -2.52 -29.86
CA PRO A 1034 21.87 -1.42 -30.67
C PRO A 1034 20.80 -0.58 -31.37
N ARG A 1035 19.75 -1.23 -31.88
CA ARG A 1035 18.63 -0.52 -32.51
C ARG A 1035 17.79 0.22 -31.49
N THR A 1036 17.47 -0.43 -30.37
CA THR A 1036 16.69 0.18 -29.29
C THR A 1036 17.39 1.41 -28.70
N LEU A 1037 18.70 1.36 -28.52
CA LEU A 1037 19.51 2.52 -28.11
C LEU A 1037 19.49 3.64 -29.16
N ALA A 1038 19.61 3.32 -30.45
CA ALA A 1038 19.52 4.32 -31.52
C ALA A 1038 18.12 4.98 -31.63
N ASP A 1039 17.06 4.21 -31.38
CA ASP A 1039 15.68 4.69 -31.36
C ASP A 1039 15.37 5.55 -30.11
N LEU A 1040 15.99 5.22 -28.96
CA LEU A 1040 15.93 6.03 -27.73
C LEU A 1040 16.71 7.36 -27.85
N ALA A 1041 17.88 7.33 -28.51
CA ALA A 1041 18.73 8.50 -28.72
C ALA A 1041 18.20 9.50 -29.77
N SER A 1042 17.20 9.10 -30.57
CA SER A 1042 16.68 9.92 -31.68
C SER A 1042 15.55 10.86 -31.22
N PRO A 1043 15.72 12.21 -31.30
CA PRO A 1043 14.67 13.13 -30.85
C PRO A 1043 13.42 13.17 -31.76
N SER A 1044 13.50 12.67 -33.00
CA SER A 1044 12.67 13.20 -34.10
C SER A 1044 11.55 12.30 -34.62
N LEU A 1045 11.13 11.24 -33.91
CA LEU A 1045 9.97 10.41 -34.30
C LEU A 1045 9.03 10.09 -33.13
N GLY A 1046 8.08 11.00 -32.87
CA GLY A 1046 6.91 10.77 -31.98
C GLY A 1046 5.85 9.80 -32.54
N ARG A 1047 6.24 8.86 -33.41
CA ARG A 1047 5.38 7.79 -33.98
C ARG A 1047 6.08 6.42 -34.05
N GLY A 1048 7.26 6.26 -33.45
CA GLY A 1048 8.04 5.02 -33.54
C GLY A 1048 9.00 4.97 -34.74
N SER A 1049 9.87 3.95 -34.79
CA SER A 1049 10.95 3.85 -35.79
C SER A 1049 10.58 2.95 -36.98
N PRO A 1050 10.83 3.38 -38.23
CA PRO A 1050 10.51 2.58 -39.40
C PRO A 1050 11.50 1.40 -39.57
N ILE A 1051 10.97 0.20 -39.80
CA ILE A 1051 11.75 -0.99 -40.16
C ILE A 1051 11.22 -1.58 -41.47
N SER A 1052 12.14 -1.92 -42.40
CA SER A 1052 11.74 -2.58 -43.64
C SER A 1052 11.23 -3.98 -43.36
N PHE A 1053 10.33 -4.49 -44.22
CA PHE A 1053 9.80 -5.86 -44.10
C PHE A 1053 10.92 -6.91 -44.02
N LEU A 1054 11.97 -6.75 -44.84
CA LEU A 1054 13.17 -7.59 -44.82
C LEU A 1054 14.00 -7.42 -43.54
N GLY A 1055 14.20 -6.18 -43.05
CA GLY A 1055 14.92 -5.95 -41.80
C GLY A 1055 14.22 -6.55 -40.58
N CYS A 1056 12.89 -6.52 -40.59
CA CYS A 1056 12.04 -7.15 -39.57
C CYS A 1056 12.13 -8.68 -39.62
N ALA A 1057 12.06 -9.27 -40.82
CA ALA A 1057 12.27 -10.70 -41.03
C ALA A 1057 13.64 -11.17 -40.55
N VAL A 1058 14.72 -10.44 -40.90
CA VAL A 1058 16.08 -10.77 -40.48
C VAL A 1058 16.27 -10.62 -38.96
N GLN A 1059 15.67 -9.60 -38.32
CA GLN A 1059 15.74 -9.44 -36.87
C GLN A 1059 15.03 -10.61 -36.15
N MET A 1060 13.81 -10.95 -36.57
CA MET A 1060 13.06 -12.08 -36.01
C MET A 1060 13.80 -13.41 -36.25
N GLN A 1061 14.33 -13.62 -37.45
CA GLN A 1061 15.07 -14.83 -37.82
C GLN A 1061 16.32 -15.00 -36.96
N MET A 1062 17.12 -13.94 -36.76
CA MET A 1062 18.32 -14.04 -35.91
C MET A 1062 17.95 -14.32 -34.45
N PHE A 1063 16.94 -13.62 -33.91
CA PHE A 1063 16.47 -13.81 -32.53
C PHE A 1063 15.99 -15.26 -32.28
N VAL A 1064 15.16 -15.81 -33.17
CA VAL A 1064 14.68 -17.21 -33.07
C VAL A 1064 15.80 -18.23 -33.31
N ALA A 1065 16.75 -17.94 -34.21
CA ALA A 1065 17.86 -18.87 -34.50
C ALA A 1065 18.82 -19.00 -33.31
N LEU A 1066 19.08 -17.89 -32.61
CA LEU A 1066 19.92 -17.84 -31.42
C LEU A 1066 19.27 -18.62 -30.26
N GLY A 1067 18.02 -18.34 -29.93
CA GLY A 1067 17.29 -19.05 -28.87
C GLY A 1067 17.09 -20.54 -29.14
N GLY A 1068 16.80 -20.90 -30.41
CA GLY A 1068 16.74 -22.30 -30.80
C GLY A 1068 18.08 -23.02 -30.64
N ALA A 1069 19.19 -22.35 -30.96
CA ALA A 1069 20.53 -22.90 -30.73
C ALA A 1069 20.86 -23.01 -29.23
N GLU A 1070 20.43 -22.05 -28.41
CA GLU A 1070 20.61 -22.06 -26.95
C GLU A 1070 19.87 -23.24 -26.29
N CYS A 1071 18.59 -23.44 -26.63
CA CYS A 1071 17.79 -24.58 -26.16
C CYS A 1071 18.49 -25.93 -26.40
N PHE A 1072 18.99 -26.16 -27.62
CA PHE A 1072 19.73 -27.39 -27.94
C PHE A 1072 21.10 -27.46 -27.26
N LEU A 1073 21.76 -26.32 -27.03
CA LEU A 1073 23.04 -26.23 -26.33
C LEU A 1073 22.89 -26.56 -24.83
N LEU A 1074 21.84 -26.06 -24.17
CA LEU A 1074 21.54 -26.37 -22.76
C LEU A 1074 21.26 -27.87 -22.57
N ALA A 1075 20.53 -28.51 -23.49
CA ALA A 1075 20.36 -29.96 -23.50
C ALA A 1075 21.66 -30.73 -23.75
N THR A 1076 22.53 -30.21 -24.61
CA THR A 1076 23.86 -30.79 -24.88
C THR A 1076 24.78 -30.68 -23.65
N MET A 1077 24.74 -29.56 -22.92
CA MET A 1077 25.49 -29.37 -21.67
C MET A 1077 24.96 -30.27 -20.55
N ALA A 1078 23.65 -30.50 -20.46
CA ALA A 1078 23.07 -31.49 -19.54
C ALA A 1078 23.54 -32.92 -19.86
N TYR A 1079 23.65 -33.27 -21.14
CA TYR A 1079 24.16 -34.57 -21.58
C TYR A 1079 25.65 -34.78 -21.23
N ASP A 1080 26.51 -33.77 -21.41
CA ASP A 1080 27.91 -33.82 -20.95
C ASP A 1080 28.00 -34.15 -19.46
N ARG A 1081 27.23 -33.42 -18.62
CA ARG A 1081 27.17 -33.65 -17.17
C ARG A 1081 26.65 -35.04 -16.82
N TYR A 1082 25.67 -35.54 -17.55
CA TYR A 1082 25.16 -36.89 -17.38
C TYR A 1082 26.24 -37.95 -17.64
N VAL A 1083 26.98 -37.86 -18.75
CA VAL A 1083 28.05 -38.83 -19.03
C VAL A 1083 29.19 -38.69 -18.03
N ALA A 1084 29.55 -37.47 -17.63
CA ALA A 1084 30.61 -37.21 -16.66
C ALA A 1084 30.32 -37.80 -15.27
N ILE A 1085 29.08 -37.69 -14.78
CA ILE A 1085 28.70 -38.12 -13.42
C ILE A 1085 28.24 -39.58 -13.39
N CYS A 1086 27.45 -40.04 -14.38
CA CYS A 1086 26.90 -41.39 -14.39
C CYS A 1086 27.87 -42.44 -14.97
N HIS A 1087 28.78 -42.03 -15.87
CA HIS A 1087 29.70 -42.94 -16.58
C HIS A 1087 31.16 -42.44 -16.58
N PRO A 1088 31.75 -42.02 -15.43
CA PRO A 1088 33.04 -41.33 -15.39
C PRO A 1088 34.19 -42.11 -16.04
N LEU A 1089 34.23 -43.44 -15.87
CA LEU A 1089 35.24 -44.32 -16.49
C LEU A 1089 35.11 -44.43 -18.03
N ARG A 1090 33.99 -43.99 -18.61
CA ARG A 1090 33.74 -43.96 -20.06
C ARG A 1090 33.73 -42.54 -20.64
N TYR A 1091 33.67 -41.50 -19.80
CA TYR A 1091 33.55 -40.10 -20.24
C TYR A 1091 34.61 -39.71 -21.29
N ALA A 1092 35.88 -40.01 -21.04
CA ALA A 1092 36.97 -39.68 -21.98
C ALA A 1092 36.90 -40.42 -23.33
N GLY A 1093 36.20 -41.56 -23.41
CA GLY A 1093 35.99 -42.30 -24.66
C GLY A 1093 34.69 -41.93 -25.39
N VAL A 1094 33.69 -41.41 -24.67
CA VAL A 1094 32.39 -41.00 -25.22
C VAL A 1094 32.42 -39.52 -25.62
N VAL A 1095 32.79 -38.63 -24.69
CA VAL A 1095 32.75 -37.18 -24.85
C VAL A 1095 34.09 -36.68 -25.41
N THR A 1096 34.33 -37.03 -26.67
CA THR A 1096 35.52 -36.57 -27.40
C THR A 1096 35.34 -35.12 -27.90
N PRO A 1097 36.39 -34.30 -28.02
CA PRO A 1097 36.29 -32.94 -28.56
C PRO A 1097 35.65 -32.89 -29.96
N GLY A 1098 35.89 -33.91 -30.79
CA GLY A 1098 35.27 -34.05 -32.10
C GLY A 1098 33.77 -34.41 -32.08
N LEU A 1099 33.27 -35.04 -31.00
CA LEU A 1099 31.82 -35.18 -30.78
C LEU A 1099 31.22 -33.84 -30.36
N CYS A 1100 31.83 -33.15 -29.40
CA CYS A 1100 31.31 -31.87 -28.91
C CYS A 1100 31.30 -30.77 -29.98
N ALA A 1101 32.30 -30.71 -30.85
CA ALA A 1101 32.29 -29.81 -32.02
C ALA A 1101 31.14 -30.13 -33.00
N ARG A 1102 30.76 -31.41 -33.19
CA ARG A 1102 29.61 -31.79 -34.01
C ARG A 1102 28.28 -31.47 -33.33
N LEU A 1103 28.16 -31.68 -32.02
CA LEU A 1103 26.96 -31.33 -31.25
C LEU A 1103 26.75 -29.81 -31.22
N ALA A 1104 27.80 -29.04 -31.00
CA ALA A 1104 27.82 -27.58 -31.10
C ALA A 1104 27.30 -27.09 -32.47
N LEU A 1105 27.84 -27.63 -33.55
CA LEU A 1105 27.39 -27.32 -34.91
C LEU A 1105 25.93 -27.72 -35.15
N ALA A 1106 25.50 -28.88 -34.64
CA ALA A 1106 24.12 -29.35 -34.74
C ALA A 1106 23.14 -28.43 -33.98
N CYS A 1107 23.52 -27.85 -32.84
CA CYS A 1107 22.69 -26.87 -32.12
C CYS A 1107 22.46 -25.61 -32.98
N CYS A 1108 23.53 -25.04 -33.56
CA CYS A 1108 23.41 -23.89 -34.46
C CYS A 1108 22.57 -24.19 -35.71
N LEU A 1109 22.80 -25.33 -36.36
CA LEU A 1109 22.05 -25.72 -37.56
C LEU A 1109 20.58 -26.03 -37.25
N GLY A 1110 20.29 -26.62 -36.09
CA GLY A 1110 18.92 -26.87 -35.62
C GLY A 1110 18.16 -25.58 -35.34
N GLY A 1111 18.74 -24.66 -34.57
CA GLY A 1111 18.15 -23.34 -34.30
C GLY A 1111 17.89 -22.55 -35.58
N LEU A 1112 18.87 -22.51 -36.50
CA LEU A 1112 18.74 -21.87 -37.80
C LEU A 1112 17.63 -22.52 -38.66
N ALA A 1113 17.53 -23.85 -38.72
CA ALA A 1113 16.52 -24.54 -39.51
C ALA A 1113 15.09 -24.26 -39.02
N VAL A 1114 14.85 -24.30 -37.70
CA VAL A 1114 13.55 -23.95 -37.11
C VAL A 1114 13.22 -22.48 -37.37
N SER A 1115 14.20 -21.58 -37.18
CA SER A 1115 14.04 -20.15 -37.42
C SER A 1115 13.69 -19.82 -38.88
N VAL A 1116 14.37 -20.44 -39.85
CA VAL A 1116 14.06 -20.25 -41.28
C VAL A 1116 12.63 -20.72 -41.58
N GLY A 1117 12.25 -21.92 -41.12
CA GLY A 1117 10.88 -22.43 -41.32
C GLY A 1117 9.81 -21.52 -40.71
N LEU A 1118 10.04 -21.01 -39.51
CA LEU A 1118 9.12 -20.14 -38.80
C LEU A 1118 9.05 -18.72 -39.41
N THR A 1119 10.18 -18.18 -39.88
CA THR A 1119 10.24 -16.89 -40.59
C THR A 1119 9.52 -16.98 -41.94
N VAL A 1120 9.74 -18.06 -42.69
CA VAL A 1120 9.03 -18.33 -43.94
C VAL A 1120 7.52 -18.46 -43.70
N ALA A 1121 7.09 -19.18 -42.66
CA ALA A 1121 5.67 -19.31 -42.31
C ALA A 1121 5.02 -17.96 -41.98
N VAL A 1122 5.61 -17.17 -41.07
CA VAL A 1122 5.05 -15.88 -40.63
C VAL A 1122 5.01 -14.86 -41.77
N PHE A 1123 6.09 -14.73 -42.54
CA PHE A 1123 6.18 -13.70 -43.60
C PHE A 1123 5.48 -14.08 -44.92
N HIS A 1124 4.92 -15.29 -45.01
CA HIS A 1124 3.95 -15.66 -46.05
C HIS A 1124 2.49 -15.29 -45.69
N LEU A 1125 2.18 -14.92 -44.45
CA LEU A 1125 0.83 -14.51 -44.06
C LEU A 1125 0.47 -13.11 -44.59
N PRO A 1126 -0.81 -12.86 -44.93
CA PRO A 1126 -1.26 -11.53 -45.33
C PRO A 1126 -1.39 -10.62 -44.10
N PHE A 1127 -0.60 -9.56 -44.02
CA PHE A 1127 -0.71 -8.56 -42.94
C PHE A 1127 -1.74 -7.47 -43.31
N CYS A 1128 -2.79 -7.29 -42.50
CA CYS A 1128 -3.70 -6.15 -42.62
C CYS A 1128 -3.95 -5.47 -41.26
N GLY A 1129 -3.67 -4.18 -41.20
CA GLY A 1129 -3.70 -3.34 -40.01
C GLY A 1129 -2.86 -2.09 -40.23
N SER A 1130 -2.63 -1.31 -39.18
CA SER A 1130 -1.86 -0.06 -39.20
C SER A 1130 -0.36 -0.22 -39.51
N ARG A 1131 0.16 -1.46 -39.57
CA ARG A 1131 1.58 -1.83 -39.63
C ARG A 1131 2.41 -1.31 -38.44
N LEU A 1132 1.74 -0.90 -37.37
CA LEU A 1132 2.34 -0.53 -36.09
C LEU A 1132 2.64 -1.80 -35.28
N LEU A 1133 3.90 -2.06 -35.00
CA LEU A 1133 4.35 -3.07 -34.05
C LEU A 1133 4.48 -2.40 -32.68
N VAL A 1134 3.66 -2.81 -31.72
CA VAL A 1134 3.62 -2.28 -30.34
C VAL A 1134 4.78 -2.85 -29.48
N HIS A 1135 5.98 -2.89 -30.06
CA HIS A 1135 7.22 -3.42 -29.46
C HIS A 1135 8.42 -2.60 -29.93
N PHE A 1136 9.57 -2.75 -29.27
CA PHE A 1136 10.86 -2.15 -29.65
C PHE A 1136 11.70 -3.02 -30.61
N PHE A 1137 11.26 -4.24 -30.92
CA PHE A 1137 11.87 -5.15 -31.89
C PHE A 1137 10.79 -5.99 -32.60
N CYS A 1138 11.16 -6.65 -33.69
CA CYS A 1138 10.26 -7.55 -34.42
C CYS A 1138 10.10 -8.92 -33.73
N ASP A 1139 9.28 -8.95 -32.67
CA ASP A 1139 8.83 -10.19 -32.06
C ASP A 1139 7.80 -10.94 -32.92
N ILE A 1140 7.81 -12.26 -32.82
CA ILE A 1140 6.91 -13.15 -33.57
C ILE A 1140 5.44 -13.03 -33.15
N THR A 1141 5.14 -12.83 -31.87
CA THR A 1141 3.76 -12.73 -31.39
C THR A 1141 3.13 -11.42 -31.83
N ALA A 1142 3.89 -10.33 -31.79
CA ALA A 1142 3.50 -9.01 -32.30
C ALA A 1142 3.26 -9.03 -33.82
N LEU A 1143 4.09 -9.74 -34.59
CA LEU A 1143 3.89 -9.94 -36.02
C LEU A 1143 2.63 -10.78 -36.33
N LEU A 1144 2.39 -11.86 -35.59
CA LEU A 1144 1.19 -12.68 -35.76
C LEU A 1144 -0.10 -11.91 -35.42
N HIS A 1145 -0.09 -11.00 -34.44
CA HIS A 1145 -1.23 -10.10 -34.17
C HIS A 1145 -1.54 -9.11 -35.30
N LEU A 1146 -0.61 -8.88 -36.24
CA LEU A 1146 -0.83 -8.06 -37.45
C LEU A 1146 -1.20 -8.90 -38.69
N ALA A 1147 -1.23 -10.23 -38.58
CA ALA A 1147 -1.58 -11.14 -39.66
C ALA A 1147 -3.10 -11.38 -39.71
N CYS A 1148 -3.68 -11.34 -40.91
CA CYS A 1148 -5.10 -11.59 -41.17
C CYS A 1148 -5.42 -13.08 -41.27
N THR A 1149 -5.02 -13.85 -40.25
CA THR A 1149 -5.37 -15.27 -40.12
C THR A 1149 -6.86 -15.43 -39.78
N ARG A 1150 -7.54 -16.38 -40.42
CA ARG A 1150 -8.95 -16.71 -40.14
C ARG A 1150 -9.13 -18.13 -39.57
N SER A 1151 -8.05 -18.88 -39.37
CA SER A 1151 -8.11 -20.27 -38.92
C SER A 1151 -6.99 -20.64 -37.95
N TYR A 1152 -7.32 -21.40 -36.91
CA TYR A 1152 -6.34 -21.99 -35.98
C TYR A 1152 -5.29 -22.88 -36.68
N ALA A 1153 -5.56 -23.37 -37.89
CA ALA A 1153 -4.58 -24.11 -38.68
C ALA A 1153 -3.33 -23.27 -39.04
N GLU A 1154 -3.44 -21.94 -39.04
CA GLU A 1154 -2.37 -21.01 -39.40
C GLU A 1154 -1.41 -20.73 -38.22
N GLU A 1155 -1.83 -21.03 -36.97
CA GLU A 1155 -0.95 -21.00 -35.78
C GLU A 1155 -0.15 -22.31 -35.57
N LEU A 1156 -0.51 -23.38 -36.28
CA LEU A 1156 0.11 -24.70 -36.12
C LEU A 1156 1.64 -24.72 -36.28
N PRO A 1157 2.29 -23.91 -37.15
CA PRO A 1157 3.75 -23.81 -37.21
C PRO A 1157 4.39 -23.24 -35.94
N LEU A 1158 3.73 -22.28 -35.27
CA LEU A 1158 4.21 -21.73 -34.00
C LEU A 1158 4.10 -22.80 -32.90
N LEU A 1159 2.97 -23.49 -32.81
CA LEU A 1159 2.77 -24.56 -31.83
C LEU A 1159 3.79 -25.70 -32.03
N GLY A 1160 4.03 -26.10 -33.28
CA GLY A 1160 5.06 -27.07 -33.63
C GLY A 1160 6.48 -26.62 -33.28
N ALA A 1161 6.82 -25.35 -33.52
CA ALA A 1161 8.12 -24.78 -33.12
C ALA A 1161 8.28 -24.73 -31.59
N CYS A 1162 7.25 -24.34 -30.84
CA CYS A 1162 7.27 -24.34 -29.37
C CYS A 1162 7.46 -25.76 -28.80
N LEU A 1163 6.76 -26.77 -29.36
CA LEU A 1163 6.95 -28.17 -28.96
C LEU A 1163 8.37 -28.68 -29.28
N LEU A 1164 8.94 -28.28 -30.43
CA LEU A 1164 10.27 -28.71 -30.85
C LEU A 1164 11.43 -28.02 -30.09
N LEU A 1165 11.28 -26.73 -29.76
CA LEU A 1165 12.32 -25.94 -29.08
C LEU A 1165 12.24 -25.99 -27.55
N LEU A 1166 11.03 -26.06 -26.97
CA LEU A 1166 10.86 -26.03 -25.51
C LEU A 1166 10.71 -27.43 -24.92
N LEU A 1167 9.76 -28.23 -25.43
CA LEU A 1167 9.43 -29.52 -24.83
C LEU A 1167 10.54 -30.57 -25.05
N LEU A 1168 11.01 -30.75 -26.30
CA LEU A 1168 12.03 -31.77 -26.60
C LEU A 1168 13.35 -31.55 -25.82
N PRO A 1169 13.97 -30.36 -25.81
CA PRO A 1169 15.16 -30.09 -24.99
C PRO A 1169 14.91 -30.24 -23.49
N SER A 1170 13.78 -29.72 -22.97
CA SER A 1170 13.42 -29.86 -21.55
C SER A 1170 13.32 -31.32 -21.12
N MET A 1171 12.72 -32.19 -21.94
CA MET A 1171 12.61 -33.62 -21.66
C MET A 1171 13.99 -34.32 -21.66
N LEU A 1172 14.92 -33.91 -22.54
CA LEU A 1172 16.29 -34.43 -22.56
C LEU A 1172 17.10 -33.97 -21.34
N ILE A 1173 16.90 -32.72 -20.89
CA ILE A 1173 17.50 -32.17 -19.67
C ILE A 1173 16.96 -32.91 -18.44
N LEU A 1174 15.64 -33.04 -18.30
CA LEU A 1174 14.99 -33.74 -17.20
C LEU A 1174 15.40 -35.22 -17.12
N ALA A 1175 15.50 -35.92 -18.26
CA ALA A 1175 16.00 -37.30 -18.29
C ALA A 1175 17.47 -37.39 -17.84
N SER A 1176 18.32 -36.46 -18.29
CA SER A 1176 19.74 -36.38 -17.91
C SER A 1176 19.90 -36.14 -16.40
N TYR A 1177 19.16 -35.18 -15.84
CA TYR A 1177 19.22 -34.84 -14.42
C TYR A 1177 18.54 -35.87 -13.51
N GLY A 1178 17.46 -36.51 -13.96
CA GLY A 1178 16.87 -37.66 -13.25
C GLY A 1178 17.84 -38.83 -13.13
N ALA A 1179 18.61 -39.12 -14.19
CA ALA A 1179 19.66 -40.12 -14.16
C ALA A 1179 20.85 -39.70 -13.26
N ILE A 1180 21.27 -38.43 -13.29
CA ILE A 1180 22.28 -37.88 -12.37
C ILE A 1180 21.83 -38.02 -10.91
N ALA A 1181 20.58 -37.67 -10.57
CA ALA A 1181 20.04 -37.85 -9.23
C ALA A 1181 20.01 -39.34 -8.80
N GLY A 1182 19.69 -40.25 -9.73
CA GLY A 1182 19.79 -41.69 -9.55
C GLY A 1182 21.21 -42.20 -9.28
N ALA A 1183 22.23 -41.56 -9.87
CA ALA A 1183 23.65 -41.85 -9.60
C ALA A 1183 24.12 -41.24 -8.27
N LEU A 1184 23.75 -39.98 -7.98
CA LEU A 1184 24.06 -39.28 -6.72
C LEU A 1184 23.58 -40.06 -5.49
N ARG A 1185 22.38 -40.65 -5.55
CA ARG A 1185 21.83 -41.52 -4.49
C ARG A 1185 22.64 -42.81 -4.25
N ARG A 1186 23.51 -43.21 -5.19
CA ARG A 1186 24.40 -44.40 -5.07
C ARG A 1186 25.82 -44.03 -4.59
N LEU A 1187 26.19 -42.75 -4.58
CA LEU A 1187 27.53 -42.29 -4.17
C LEU A 1187 27.65 -42.20 -2.64
N ARG A 1188 28.42 -43.12 -2.04
CA ARG A 1188 28.67 -43.14 -0.58
C ARG A 1188 29.53 -41.95 -0.08
N SER A 1189 30.32 -41.31 -0.93
CA SER A 1189 31.16 -40.17 -0.55
C SER A 1189 30.37 -38.85 -0.47
N SER A 1190 30.44 -38.15 0.66
CA SER A 1190 29.89 -36.79 0.84
C SER A 1190 30.58 -35.77 -0.07
N ARG A 1191 31.92 -35.72 -0.07
CA ARG A 1191 32.73 -34.81 -0.90
C ARG A 1191 32.51 -35.03 -2.40
N GLY A 1192 32.29 -36.28 -2.81
CA GLY A 1192 31.90 -36.63 -4.18
C GLY A 1192 30.51 -36.11 -4.57
N ARG A 1193 29.51 -36.31 -3.70
CA ARG A 1193 28.15 -35.77 -3.90
C ARG A 1193 28.14 -34.24 -3.96
N PHE A 1194 28.80 -33.56 -3.02
CA PHE A 1194 28.87 -32.10 -2.98
C PHE A 1194 29.47 -31.50 -4.25
N LYS A 1195 30.63 -32.02 -4.72
CA LYS A 1195 31.28 -31.54 -5.95
C LYS A 1195 30.37 -31.72 -7.17
N ALA A 1196 29.67 -32.86 -7.28
CA ALA A 1196 28.73 -33.10 -8.37
C ALA A 1196 27.51 -32.16 -8.30
N VAL A 1197 26.88 -32.00 -7.12
CA VAL A 1197 25.74 -31.08 -6.91
C VAL A 1197 26.12 -29.62 -7.22
N SER A 1198 27.22 -29.12 -6.66
CA SER A 1198 27.73 -27.76 -6.93
C SER A 1198 27.96 -27.51 -8.42
N THR A 1199 28.55 -28.47 -9.14
CA THR A 1199 28.71 -28.32 -10.60
C THR A 1199 27.39 -28.38 -11.37
N CYS A 1200 26.42 -29.19 -10.93
CA CYS A 1200 25.09 -29.25 -11.54
C CYS A 1200 24.26 -27.98 -11.31
N ALA A 1201 24.38 -27.34 -10.14
CA ALA A 1201 23.57 -26.20 -9.74
C ALA A 1201 23.61 -25.06 -10.76
N SER A 1202 24.80 -24.58 -11.15
CA SER A 1202 24.96 -23.47 -12.10
C SER A 1202 24.27 -23.70 -13.46
N HIS A 1203 24.29 -24.92 -13.99
CA HIS A 1203 23.59 -25.25 -15.25
C HIS A 1203 22.08 -25.35 -15.05
N LEU A 1204 21.62 -25.87 -13.91
CA LEU A 1204 20.20 -25.86 -13.55
C LEU A 1204 19.67 -24.43 -13.35
N THR A 1205 20.44 -23.52 -12.75
CA THR A 1205 20.08 -22.10 -12.62
C THR A 1205 19.89 -21.45 -13.99
N VAL A 1206 20.87 -21.54 -14.89
CA VAL A 1206 20.75 -20.98 -16.26
C VAL A 1206 19.58 -21.62 -17.02
N THR A 1207 19.40 -22.94 -16.90
CA THR A 1207 18.26 -23.66 -17.49
C THR A 1207 16.92 -23.15 -16.96
N PHE A 1208 16.81 -22.95 -15.64
CA PHE A 1208 15.57 -22.49 -15.00
C PHE A 1208 15.24 -21.05 -15.41
N LEU A 1209 16.24 -20.16 -15.44
CA LEU A 1209 16.07 -18.77 -15.89
C LEU A 1209 15.59 -18.72 -17.36
N HIS A 1210 16.25 -19.47 -18.26
CA HIS A 1210 15.86 -19.54 -19.67
C HIS A 1210 14.43 -20.06 -19.87
N TYR A 1211 14.12 -21.27 -19.37
CA TYR A 1211 12.81 -21.89 -19.59
C TYR A 1211 11.69 -21.27 -18.75
N GLY A 1212 12.01 -20.71 -17.58
CA GLY A 1212 11.08 -19.95 -16.73
C GLY A 1212 10.59 -18.69 -17.45
N CYS A 1213 11.51 -17.85 -17.95
CA CYS A 1213 11.15 -16.66 -18.71
C CYS A 1213 10.40 -16.99 -20.00
N ALA A 1214 10.84 -18.01 -20.76
CA ALA A 1214 10.11 -18.49 -21.94
C ALA A 1214 8.66 -18.91 -21.60
N THR A 1215 8.46 -19.61 -20.48
CA THR A 1215 7.14 -20.07 -20.03
C THR A 1215 6.26 -18.90 -19.54
N PHE A 1216 6.84 -17.91 -18.85
CA PHE A 1216 6.13 -16.71 -18.39
C PHE A 1216 5.63 -15.85 -19.56
N MET A 1217 6.49 -15.62 -20.56
CA MET A 1217 6.10 -14.91 -21.80
C MET A 1217 4.95 -15.61 -22.52
N ILE A 1218 4.98 -16.95 -22.61
CA ILE A 1218 3.91 -17.73 -23.23
C ILE A 1218 2.60 -17.69 -22.41
N ARG A 1219 2.66 -17.74 -21.07
CA ARG A 1219 1.47 -17.67 -20.21
C ARG A 1219 0.69 -16.36 -20.34
N ARG A 1220 1.37 -15.23 -20.57
CA ARG A 1220 0.70 -13.94 -20.83
C ARG A 1220 -0.24 -13.97 -22.06
N ARG A 1221 -0.01 -14.87 -23.04
CA ARG A 1221 -0.87 -15.05 -24.23
C ARG A 1221 -2.24 -15.69 -23.95
N GLN A 1222 -2.46 -16.32 -22.78
CA GLN A 1222 -3.74 -16.98 -22.48
C GLN A 1222 -4.81 -16.08 -21.85
N ARG A 1223 -4.56 -14.77 -21.68
CA ARG A 1223 -5.62 -13.78 -21.41
C ARG A 1223 -6.31 -13.36 -22.71
N PRO A 1224 -7.64 -13.20 -22.76
CA PRO A 1224 -8.34 -12.69 -23.94
C PRO A 1224 -7.80 -11.33 -24.39
N SER A 1225 -7.59 -11.17 -25.70
CA SER A 1225 -6.85 -10.05 -26.30
C SER A 1225 -7.67 -8.76 -26.43
N SER A 1226 -8.25 -8.31 -25.32
CA SER A 1226 -8.87 -6.98 -25.13
C SER A 1226 -8.21 -6.15 -24.02
N GLN A 1227 -7.25 -6.72 -23.28
CA GLN A 1227 -6.56 -6.09 -22.13
C GLN A 1227 -5.04 -5.95 -22.32
N ILE A 1228 -4.56 -5.70 -23.54
CA ILE A 1228 -3.17 -5.33 -23.79
C ILE A 1228 -3.13 -3.85 -24.20
N GLY A 1229 -2.92 -2.98 -23.22
CA GLY A 1229 -2.51 -1.61 -23.47
C GLY A 1229 -1.07 -1.57 -24.01
N ALA A 1230 -0.76 -0.61 -24.88
CA ALA A 1230 0.63 -0.33 -25.23
C ALA A 1230 1.39 0.13 -23.97
N GLY A 1231 2.59 -0.41 -23.74
CA GLY A 1231 3.46 0.06 -22.65
C GLY A 1231 4.12 -1.02 -21.77
N GLU A 1232 3.72 -2.30 -21.81
CA GLU A 1232 4.43 -3.35 -21.06
C GLU A 1232 5.81 -3.66 -21.66
N LEU A 1233 6.85 -3.04 -21.09
CA LEU A 1233 8.22 -3.11 -21.56
C LEU A 1233 8.92 -4.41 -21.16
N SER A 1234 9.34 -5.18 -22.15
CA SER A 1234 10.18 -6.38 -21.98
C SER A 1234 11.66 -6.03 -21.78
N PHE A 1235 11.99 -5.42 -20.63
CA PHE A 1235 13.38 -5.19 -20.21
C PHE A 1235 13.65 -5.62 -18.77
N PHE A 1236 14.56 -6.59 -18.63
CA PHE A 1236 15.26 -7.02 -17.41
C PHE A 1236 14.43 -7.32 -16.15
N TRP A 1237 14.16 -8.61 -15.94
CA TRP A 1237 14.25 -9.34 -14.66
C TRP A 1237 13.77 -8.64 -13.37
N GLU A 1238 12.52 -8.88 -12.96
CA GLU A 1238 12.16 -8.82 -11.54
C GLU A 1238 12.67 -10.08 -10.80
N PRO A 1239 13.44 -9.97 -9.72
CA PRO A 1239 13.79 -11.10 -8.85
C PRO A 1239 12.66 -11.34 -7.81
N LYS A 1240 11.53 -11.90 -8.26
CA LYS A 1240 10.38 -12.25 -7.41
C LYS A 1240 9.84 -13.67 -7.66
N GLU A 1241 10.68 -14.68 -7.47
CA GLU A 1241 10.28 -16.08 -7.13
C GLU A 1241 11.54 -16.93 -6.80
N PHE A 1242 12.38 -16.44 -5.88
CA PHE A 1242 13.45 -17.20 -5.24
C PHE A 1242 13.66 -16.76 -3.77
N LEU A 1243 12.58 -16.89 -3.01
CA LEU A 1243 12.57 -17.10 -1.55
C LEU A 1243 11.86 -18.45 -1.31
#